data_AF-A0A9E1M1L8-F1
#
_entry.id   AF-A0A9E1M1L8-F1
#
_cell.length_a   1.000
_cell.length_b   1.000
_cell.length_c   1.000
_cell.angle_alpha   90.00
_cell.angle_beta   90.00
_cell.angle_gamma   90.00
#
_symmetry.space_group_name_H-M   'P 1'
#
loop_
_entity.id
_entity.type
_entity.pdbx_description
1 polymer ?
#
loop_
_entity_poly.entity_id
_entity_poly.type
_entity_poly.pdbx_seq_one_letter_code
_entity_poly.pdbx_strand_id
1 'polypeptide(L)'
;MLQIKNIRKEYKTGDLVQKALDGVSLNLRDNEFVAILGPSGSGKTTLLNIIGGLDRYDSGDLIINGISTKKYKERDWDSYRNHTIGFVFQSYNLIPHQTLLANVELALTISGISKAERKKRAQEALARVGLGEQVHKKPSQLSGGQMQRVAIARALVNNPDIVLADEPTGALDSETSIQVMELLQEVARDRLVVMVTHNPELAQQYATRIVNLRDGKIRSDTDPFEVDEKTLKEPEHKNMGKSSMSFLTALSLSFNNLRTKKARTLLTSFAGSIGIIGIASILALSTGVNTYIHSVEEETLSEYPLQIQSTGFNFASSMMMSAGGSGEAQEESGDVNVIQMVTDMFSTMGSNDLEALKEYLDHGDSGIDQYVSAIEYSYDSVPQIYREDGDSIRQVNPDQSFSALGLGSGSSANSMMSSMMSTDVFYEMPENESLYKDQYEVMAGRWPENYNECVVVLTSSGGISDFMLYTLGLRDAMELDEMIQQFIDEEEVDTPDHIGSYTYEDILGTTFKVVNRADYYQYDSQYQVWTDKTDNDEYMKELVKNGEELKVVGVVQPAEDANAVSLSTGIGYMKELSRHVAEEAENSAIVQQQLQNPDVDVFTNEAFGEESGQRDLDMNSLFSVDEDAIQEAFGFDESALTEGMSDAFDFSDAMSADGSTLDLSGLMNMEDISLTLPEMPELNMQDIMSGIRLEVSAEELAQIASDLLQGYQGYAAQNPAADYSGLGEDFLGYLQTDEAKQILSRNITEIIQSSGTVTVSNEQLQQLVREVMAGYQQYAASNGYTDINRFDEYLIEYLQTAQAQEILSRWASENIKIEGNVSITAEQLEKLSAEMVAGYQQYAAANGLPDPTKMDDYFMEYMATPEAQQKLSQGIAGMVDTGGVEEKLSTALQSYMQTIMGSYSQTMAQAIETQVSSAMEQMMGQISQSMESSMQEAMSQLSGNMADAFTINTEALQNAFQMNMTEEELGELLMSLAYREDASYDGNLQELGYVDFGQPNEISIYPSDFESKEQVLRILDSYNERMEEEGKEDQVITYTDIVGTMTSSVTDIIDIISYVLIAFVAISLVVSSIMIGVITYISVLERKKEIGILRAIGASKRNVSQVFNAETFIIGLCSGLLGIGLTLLLMIPGNALIHQLAGTTDINAILPVESAVILILFSVVLTILGGLIPSSKAAKNDPVMALRVE
;
A
#
# COMPACT_ATOMS: atom_id res chain seq x y z
N MET A 1 28.69 66.88 36.85
CA MET A 1 30.09 66.87 37.37
C MET A 1 30.78 65.54 37.09
N LEU A 2 31.98 65.58 36.51
CA LEU A 2 32.77 64.40 36.09
C LEU A 2 34.06 64.28 36.91
N GLN A 3 34.27 63.15 37.60
CA GLN A 3 35.46 62.88 38.40
C GLN A 3 36.15 61.59 37.98
N ILE A 4 37.45 61.66 37.74
CA ILE A 4 38.33 60.54 37.37
C ILE A 4 39.23 60.26 38.58
N LYS A 5 39.15 59.06 39.17
CA LYS A 5 39.90 58.68 40.38
C LYS A 5 40.82 57.49 40.10
N ASN A 6 42.13 57.73 40.07
CA ASN A 6 43.20 56.74 39.95
C ASN A 6 42.98 55.72 38.82
N ILE A 7 42.50 56.17 37.65
CA ILE A 7 42.21 55.30 36.52
C ILE A 7 43.50 54.71 35.93
N ARG A 8 43.51 53.38 35.74
CA ARG A 8 44.55 52.65 35.01
C ARG A 8 43.94 51.87 33.85
N LYS A 9 44.67 51.81 32.74
CA LYS A 9 44.30 51.05 31.55
C LYS A 9 45.53 50.43 30.91
N GLU A 10 45.47 49.13 30.69
CA GLU A 10 46.48 48.32 30.03
C GLU A 10 45.85 47.62 28.81
N TYR A 11 46.53 47.66 27.67
CA TYR A 11 46.16 46.86 26.50
C TYR A 11 47.09 45.66 26.39
N LYS A 12 46.53 44.47 26.21
CA LYS A 12 47.27 43.22 26.04
C LYS A 12 47.19 42.78 24.59
N THR A 13 48.34 42.64 23.94
CA THR A 13 48.46 42.15 22.55
C THR A 13 49.45 40.98 22.53
N GLY A 14 48.93 39.74 22.51
CA GLY A 14 49.75 38.56 22.78
C GLY A 14 50.38 38.65 24.18
N ASP A 15 51.71 38.54 24.25
CA ASP A 15 52.47 38.67 25.50
C ASP A 15 52.83 40.13 25.87
N LEU A 16 52.59 41.10 24.99
CA LEU A 16 52.93 42.50 25.22
C LEU A 16 51.83 43.20 26.03
N VAL A 17 52.19 43.73 27.20
CA VAL A 17 51.31 44.57 28.04
C VAL A 17 51.73 46.03 27.91
N GLN A 18 50.90 46.85 27.26
CA GLN A 18 51.12 48.29 27.12
C GLN A 18 50.26 49.08 28.12
N LYS A 19 50.91 49.79 29.04
CA LYS A 19 50.24 50.68 30.00
C LYS A 19 49.86 52.00 29.32
N ALA A 20 48.58 52.16 29.00
CA ALA A 20 48.07 53.37 28.36
C ALA A 20 47.73 54.48 29.37
N LEU A 21 47.25 54.12 30.56
CA LEU A 21 47.02 55.04 31.69
C LEU A 21 47.52 54.42 32.99
N ASP A 22 48.25 55.19 33.79
CA ASP A 22 48.88 54.72 35.04
C ASP A 22 48.54 55.63 36.23
N GLY A 23 47.30 55.52 36.71
CA GLY A 23 46.84 56.16 37.95
C GLY A 23 46.41 57.60 37.75
N VAL A 24 45.68 57.88 36.68
CA VAL A 24 45.23 59.23 36.33
C VAL A 24 44.08 59.66 37.25
N SER A 25 44.19 60.85 37.84
CA SER A 25 43.13 61.50 38.62
C SER A 25 42.88 62.91 38.10
N LEU A 26 41.64 63.24 37.76
CA LEU A 26 41.25 64.53 37.16
C LEU A 26 39.77 64.83 37.42
N ASN A 27 39.45 66.04 37.87
CA ASN A 27 38.06 66.48 38.04
C ASN A 27 37.75 67.62 37.07
N LEU A 28 36.57 67.56 36.44
CA LEU A 28 36.12 68.50 35.41
C LEU A 28 34.82 69.19 35.84
N ARG A 29 34.72 70.50 35.54
CA ARG A 29 33.55 71.33 35.81
C ARG A 29 32.46 71.12 34.76
N ASP A 30 31.24 71.55 35.04
CA ASP A 30 30.11 71.33 34.12
C ASP A 30 30.15 72.24 32.87
N ASN A 31 30.73 73.44 32.96
CA ASN A 31 30.87 74.40 31.86
C ASN A 31 32.32 74.87 31.77
N GLU A 32 33.12 74.21 30.94
CA GLU A 32 34.55 74.50 30.80
C GLU A 32 35.08 74.00 29.45
N PHE A 33 36.08 74.68 28.87
CA PHE A 33 36.82 74.19 27.70
C PHE A 33 38.19 73.66 28.14
N VAL A 34 38.31 72.34 28.23
CA VAL A 34 39.53 71.66 28.68
C VAL A 34 40.30 71.09 27.49
N ALA A 35 41.57 71.44 27.36
CA ALA A 35 42.49 70.85 26.39
C ALA A 35 43.49 69.90 27.06
N ILE A 36 43.48 68.63 26.65
CA ILE A 36 44.44 67.61 27.08
C ILE A 36 45.57 67.55 26.05
N LEU A 37 46.75 68.05 26.44
CA LEU A 37 47.97 68.12 25.62
C LEU A 37 48.94 66.99 25.92
N GLY A 38 49.70 66.55 24.92
CA GLY A 38 50.77 65.57 25.09
C GLY A 38 51.24 64.93 23.79
N PRO A 39 52.41 64.27 23.77
CA PRO A 39 52.94 63.60 22.58
C PRO A 39 52.05 62.43 22.13
N SER A 40 52.24 61.97 20.89
CA SER A 40 51.54 60.76 20.41
C SER A 40 51.87 59.56 21.30
N GLY A 41 50.89 58.70 21.55
CA GLY A 41 51.05 57.54 22.45
C GLY A 41 51.03 57.84 23.95
N SER A 42 50.83 59.09 24.39
CA SER A 42 50.82 59.42 25.83
C SER A 42 49.59 58.98 26.62
N GLY A 43 48.59 58.39 25.95
CA GLY A 43 47.33 57.92 26.58
C GLY A 43 46.13 58.87 26.42
N LYS A 44 46.25 59.98 25.68
CA LYS A 44 45.19 61.02 25.59
C LYS A 44 43.87 60.50 25.05
N THR A 45 43.89 59.86 23.89
CA THR A 45 42.70 59.26 23.26
C THR A 45 42.13 58.14 24.13
N THR A 46 42.97 57.37 24.82
CA THR A 46 42.51 56.34 25.78
C THR A 46 41.74 56.97 26.94
N LEU A 47 42.25 58.07 27.51
CA LEU A 47 41.57 58.83 28.56
C LEU A 47 40.24 59.40 28.06
N LEU A 48 40.22 59.98 26.85
CA LEU A 48 39.02 60.52 26.23
C LEU A 48 37.96 59.44 25.98
N ASN A 49 38.38 58.26 25.48
CA ASN A 49 37.48 57.13 25.24
C ASN A 49 36.88 56.56 26.54
N ILE A 50 37.64 56.56 27.64
CA ILE A 50 37.13 56.14 28.96
C ILE A 50 36.11 57.16 29.49
N ILE A 51 36.40 58.46 29.36
CA ILE A 51 35.47 59.53 29.74
C ILE A 51 34.16 59.43 28.94
N GLY A 52 34.28 59.16 27.63
CA GLY A 52 33.14 58.99 26.73
C GLY A 52 32.42 57.65 26.86
N GLY A 53 32.87 56.73 27.73
CA GLY A 53 32.27 55.41 27.87
C GLY A 53 32.36 54.51 26.64
N LEU A 54 33.35 54.78 25.77
CA LEU A 54 33.71 53.96 24.61
C LEU A 54 34.66 52.81 25.00
N ASP A 55 35.53 53.04 25.99
CA ASP A 55 36.42 52.02 26.56
C ASP A 55 36.22 51.91 28.08
N ARG A 56 36.67 50.80 28.68
CA ARG A 56 36.63 50.54 30.12
C ARG A 56 38.01 50.67 30.73
N TYR A 57 38.08 51.20 31.95
CA TYR A 57 39.29 51.15 32.77
C TYR A 57 39.43 49.80 33.48
N ASP A 58 40.66 49.38 33.78
CA ASP A 58 40.92 48.11 34.47
C ASP A 58 40.92 48.28 36.00
N SER A 59 41.33 49.45 36.49
CA SER A 59 41.25 49.82 37.91
C SER A 59 41.09 51.33 38.10
N GLY A 60 40.69 51.74 39.31
CA GLY A 60 40.27 53.12 39.61
C GLY A 60 38.75 53.26 39.68
N ASP A 61 38.25 54.48 39.53
CA ASP A 61 36.82 54.75 39.40
C ASP A 61 36.53 56.01 38.55
N LEU A 62 35.47 55.96 37.76
CA LEU A 62 34.92 57.12 37.05
C LEU A 62 33.57 57.45 37.68
N ILE A 63 33.38 58.69 38.12
CA ILE A 63 32.14 59.15 38.77
C ILE A 63 31.49 60.19 37.86
N ILE A 64 30.26 59.93 37.44
CA ILE A 64 29.48 60.79 36.56
C ILE A 64 28.26 61.26 37.35
N ASN A 65 28.10 62.57 37.48
CA ASN A 65 26.98 63.20 38.22
C ASN A 65 26.81 62.64 39.65
N GLY A 66 27.93 62.36 40.33
CA GLY A 66 27.94 61.83 41.70
C GLY A 66 27.77 60.31 41.79
N ILE A 67 27.58 59.59 40.68
CA ILE A 67 27.38 58.14 40.66
C ILE A 67 28.62 57.43 40.13
N SER A 68 29.15 56.47 40.89
CA SER A 68 30.24 55.59 40.46
C SER A 68 29.79 54.70 39.30
N THR A 69 30.57 54.72 38.22
CA THR A 69 30.27 53.94 37.01
C THR A 69 30.53 52.44 37.17
N LYS A 70 31.13 52.00 38.30
CA LYS A 70 31.15 50.57 38.67
C LYS A 70 29.76 49.98 38.85
N LYS A 71 28.77 50.82 39.16
CA LYS A 71 27.35 50.42 39.31
C LYS A 71 26.58 50.43 37.98
N TYR A 72 27.17 50.95 36.90
CA TYR A 72 26.49 51.08 35.61
C TYR A 72 26.43 49.73 34.88
N LYS A 73 25.23 49.36 34.43
CA LYS A 73 24.99 48.26 33.48
C LYS A 73 25.21 48.73 32.05
N GLU A 74 25.31 47.80 31.08
CA GLU A 74 25.53 48.16 29.67
C GLU A 74 24.52 49.19 29.13
N ARG A 75 23.24 49.07 29.52
CA ARG A 75 22.19 50.01 29.13
C ARG A 75 22.45 51.43 29.65
N ASP A 76 23.03 51.56 30.83
CA ASP A 76 23.34 52.86 31.43
C ASP A 76 24.48 53.54 30.65
N TRP A 77 25.44 52.76 30.16
CA TRP A 77 26.50 53.25 29.26
C TRP A 77 25.98 53.60 27.87
N ASP A 78 25.06 52.80 27.32
CA ASP A 78 24.42 53.11 26.04
C ASP A 78 23.62 54.42 26.14
N SER A 79 22.92 54.64 27.26
CA SER A 79 22.17 55.87 27.53
C SER A 79 23.09 57.07 27.75
N TYR A 80 24.15 56.92 28.54
CA TYR A 80 25.18 57.94 28.75
C TYR A 80 25.81 58.41 27.44
N ARG A 81 26.15 57.47 26.54
CA ARG A 81 26.70 57.81 25.21
C ARG A 81 25.70 58.51 24.29
N ASN A 82 24.40 58.23 24.44
CA ASN A 82 23.39 58.80 23.55
C ASN A 82 22.94 60.21 23.99
N HIS A 83 22.74 60.42 25.29
CA HIS A 83 22.10 61.63 25.82
C HIS A 83 23.07 62.59 26.52
N THR A 84 24.19 62.10 27.04
CA THR A 84 25.13 62.92 27.82
C THR A 84 26.41 63.25 27.05
N ILE A 85 26.87 62.35 26.18
CA ILE A 85 28.10 62.53 25.39
C ILE A 85 27.79 62.90 23.93
N GLY A 86 28.43 63.95 23.43
CA GLY A 86 28.61 64.21 22.01
C GLY A 86 30.06 63.94 21.62
N PHE A 87 30.30 62.95 20.76
CA PHE A 87 31.67 62.57 20.37
C PHE A 87 32.02 63.08 18.97
N VAL A 88 33.13 63.83 18.87
CA VAL A 88 33.74 64.31 17.63
C VAL A 88 35.05 63.53 17.41
N PHE A 89 35.08 62.71 16.37
CA PHE A 89 36.22 61.84 16.06
C PHE A 89 37.21 62.53 15.12
N GLN A 90 38.48 62.14 15.22
CA GLN A 90 39.56 62.59 14.33
C GLN A 90 39.27 62.31 12.84
N SER A 91 38.84 61.10 12.50
CA SER A 91 38.57 60.68 11.11
C SER A 91 37.11 60.89 10.65
N TYR A 92 36.36 61.80 11.27
CA TYR A 92 34.93 62.13 11.03
C TYR A 92 33.93 61.00 11.32
N ASN A 93 34.25 59.76 10.93
CA ASN A 93 33.46 58.54 11.09
C ASN A 93 32.00 58.69 10.61
N LEU A 94 31.80 59.31 9.45
CA LEU A 94 30.48 59.40 8.78
C LEU A 94 30.23 58.13 7.92
N ILE A 95 28.98 57.70 7.83
CA ILE A 95 28.57 56.56 6.99
C ILE A 95 28.52 57.01 5.52
N PRO A 96 29.41 56.48 4.63
CA PRO A 96 29.63 57.05 3.29
C PRO A 96 28.42 56.97 2.35
N HIS A 97 27.61 55.91 2.47
CA HIS A 97 26.49 55.67 1.56
C HIS A 97 25.21 56.44 1.97
N GLN A 98 25.20 57.06 3.14
CA GLN A 98 24.08 57.85 3.67
C GLN A 98 24.21 59.34 3.34
N THR A 99 23.09 60.06 3.34
CA THR A 99 23.09 61.53 3.19
C THR A 99 23.58 62.21 4.47
N LEU A 100 23.92 63.50 4.39
CA LEU A 100 24.32 64.28 5.58
C LEU A 100 23.19 64.31 6.61
N LEU A 101 21.95 64.51 6.14
CA LEU A 101 20.76 64.46 6.97
C LEU A 101 20.64 63.12 7.70
N ALA A 102 20.76 62.00 6.97
CA ALA A 102 20.67 60.68 7.58
C ALA A 102 21.77 60.45 8.62
N ASN A 103 23.02 60.84 8.32
CA ASN A 103 24.14 60.73 9.27
C ASN A 103 23.91 61.47 10.60
N VAL A 104 23.27 62.64 10.56
CA VAL A 104 22.92 63.41 11.76
C VAL A 104 21.66 62.83 12.44
N GLU A 105 20.67 62.38 11.67
CA GLU A 105 19.45 61.72 12.19
C GLU A 105 19.74 60.41 12.94
N LEU A 106 20.86 59.72 12.65
CA LEU A 106 21.21 58.45 13.28
C LEU A 106 21.25 58.54 14.82
N ALA A 107 21.77 59.64 15.37
CA ALA A 107 21.85 59.83 16.82
C ALA A 107 20.47 59.91 17.47
N LEU A 108 19.55 60.66 16.84
CA LEU A 108 18.16 60.80 17.28
C LEU A 108 17.35 59.51 17.06
N THR A 109 17.75 58.70 16.07
CA THR A 109 17.06 57.44 15.73
C THR A 109 17.14 56.43 16.86
N ILE A 110 18.25 56.48 17.59
CA ILE A 110 18.54 55.60 18.73
C ILE A 110 17.86 56.13 20.01
N SER A 111 17.54 57.43 20.07
CA SER A 111 16.84 58.10 21.18
C SER A 111 15.31 57.95 21.15
N GLY A 112 14.75 57.15 20.23
CA GLY A 112 13.32 56.88 20.15
C GLY A 112 12.44 58.03 19.63
N ILE A 113 13.04 59.08 19.06
CA ILE A 113 12.32 60.26 18.55
C ILE A 113 11.61 59.91 17.23
N SER A 114 10.40 60.47 17.03
CA SER A 114 9.58 60.24 15.82
C SER A 114 10.28 60.75 14.56
N LYS A 115 10.08 60.07 13.43
CA LYS A 115 10.77 60.38 12.17
C LYS A 115 10.67 61.85 11.73
N ALA A 116 9.49 62.47 11.90
CA ALA A 116 9.26 63.87 11.54
C ALA A 116 10.09 64.83 12.40
N GLU A 117 10.11 64.59 13.72
CA GLU A 117 10.87 65.40 14.66
C GLU A 117 12.38 65.18 14.49
N ARG A 118 12.81 63.95 14.18
CA ARG A 118 14.22 63.67 13.89
C ARG A 118 14.75 64.46 12.71
N LYS A 119 13.98 64.46 11.62
CA LYS A 119 14.32 65.19 10.40
C LYS A 119 14.45 66.68 10.65
N LYS A 120 13.49 67.26 11.37
CA LYS A 120 13.50 68.68 11.74
C LYS A 120 14.75 69.04 12.55
N ARG A 121 15.04 68.31 13.64
CA ARG A 121 16.20 68.58 14.50
C ARG A 121 17.53 68.38 13.78
N ALA A 122 17.64 67.36 12.94
CA ALA A 122 18.85 67.12 12.15
C ALA A 122 19.09 68.24 11.12
N GLN A 123 18.03 68.76 10.50
CA GLN A 123 18.12 69.94 9.61
C GLN A 123 18.56 71.19 10.38
N GLU A 124 17.99 71.44 11.57
CA GLU A 124 18.38 72.56 12.42
C GLU A 124 19.85 72.45 12.87
N ALA A 125 20.30 71.26 13.26
CA ALA A 125 21.71 71.02 13.63
C ALA A 125 22.67 71.22 12.45
N LEU A 126 22.29 70.78 11.24
CA LEU A 126 23.06 71.04 10.02
C LEU A 126 23.07 72.53 9.65
N ALA A 127 21.98 73.25 9.88
CA ALA A 127 21.93 74.70 9.67
C ALA A 127 22.85 75.47 10.63
N ARG A 128 22.91 75.07 11.91
CA ARG A 128 23.79 75.68 12.93
C ARG A 128 25.28 75.58 12.59
N VAL A 129 25.67 74.54 11.85
CA VAL A 129 27.06 74.37 11.38
C VAL A 129 27.30 74.87 9.94
N GLY A 130 26.36 75.65 9.38
CA GLY A 130 26.48 76.25 8.05
C GLY A 130 26.26 75.31 6.87
N LEU A 131 25.57 74.17 7.06
CA LEU A 131 25.34 73.14 6.04
C LEU A 131 23.86 72.86 5.74
N GLY A 132 22.95 73.78 6.09
CA GLY A 132 21.49 73.61 5.95
C GLY A 132 21.00 73.32 4.51
N GLU A 133 21.65 73.89 3.50
CA GLU A 133 21.27 73.66 2.08
C GLU A 133 21.84 72.36 1.50
N GLN A 134 22.79 71.72 2.20
CA GLN A 134 23.56 70.58 1.69
C GLN A 134 23.06 69.23 2.23
N VAL A 135 21.89 69.21 2.86
CA VAL A 135 21.29 68.05 3.56
C VAL A 135 21.22 66.75 2.75
N HIS A 136 21.10 66.85 1.41
CA HIS A 136 20.98 65.71 0.50
C HIS A 136 22.32 65.17 -0.01
N LYS A 137 23.43 65.89 0.21
CA LYS A 137 24.76 65.43 -0.22
C LYS A 137 25.19 64.20 0.59
N LYS A 138 26.15 63.46 0.05
CA LYS A 138 26.85 62.36 0.74
C LYS A 138 28.24 62.81 1.22
N PRO A 139 28.85 62.16 2.23
CA PRO A 139 30.18 62.51 2.71
C PRO A 139 31.25 62.61 1.62
N SER A 140 31.20 61.74 0.60
CA SER A 140 32.14 61.77 -0.54
C SER A 140 32.07 63.03 -1.40
N GLN A 141 31.08 63.91 -1.19
CA GLN A 141 30.86 65.15 -1.94
C GLN A 141 31.24 66.39 -1.12
N LEU A 142 31.91 66.22 0.02
CA LEU A 142 32.30 67.28 0.95
C LEU A 142 33.81 67.41 1.10
N SER A 143 34.27 68.63 1.42
CA SER A 143 35.64 68.86 1.91
C SER A 143 35.83 68.30 3.33
N GLY A 144 37.08 68.06 3.74
CA GLY A 144 37.42 67.60 5.09
C GLY A 144 36.82 68.46 6.19
N GLY A 145 36.89 69.78 6.03
CA GLY A 145 36.27 70.74 6.94
C GLY A 145 34.75 70.65 7.04
N GLN A 146 34.07 70.45 5.90
CA GLN A 146 32.63 70.24 5.89
C GLN A 146 32.26 68.91 6.53
N MET A 147 33.03 67.83 6.31
CA MET A 147 32.81 66.55 6.99
C MET A 147 32.94 66.67 8.51
N GLN A 148 33.91 67.45 8.99
CA GLN A 148 34.06 67.71 10.42
C GLN A 148 32.86 68.47 10.99
N ARG A 149 32.36 69.48 10.28
CA ARG A 149 31.16 70.21 10.70
C ARG A 149 29.91 69.31 10.76
N VAL A 150 29.77 68.36 9.84
CA VAL A 150 28.70 67.34 9.91
C VAL A 150 28.90 66.42 11.13
N ALA A 151 30.14 66.01 11.43
CA ALA A 151 30.43 65.21 12.62
C ALA A 151 30.10 65.96 13.92
N ILE A 152 30.37 67.27 13.97
CA ILE A 152 30.00 68.16 15.08
C ILE A 152 28.47 68.30 15.16
N ALA A 153 27.78 68.53 14.05
CA ALA A 153 26.31 68.56 14.03
C ALA A 153 25.69 67.26 14.58
N ARG A 154 26.25 66.10 14.19
CA ARG A 154 25.84 64.79 14.74
C ARG A 154 26.13 64.67 16.24
N ALA A 155 27.24 65.20 16.73
CA ALA A 155 27.57 65.19 18.15
C ALA A 155 26.61 66.07 18.96
N LEU A 156 26.16 67.20 18.39
CA LEU A 156 25.33 68.19 19.09
C LEU A 156 23.82 67.95 18.98
N VAL A 157 23.36 67.11 18.05
CA VAL A 157 21.92 66.98 17.73
C VAL A 157 21.06 66.49 18.91
N ASN A 158 21.63 65.69 19.81
CA ASN A 158 20.96 65.22 21.03
C ASN A 158 21.05 66.20 22.20
N ASN A 159 21.66 67.38 21.99
CA ASN A 159 21.96 68.38 23.01
C ASN A 159 22.70 67.77 24.24
N PRO A 160 23.91 67.21 24.04
CA PRO A 160 24.66 66.54 25.10
C PRO A 160 25.19 67.52 26.15
N ASP A 161 25.38 67.05 27.38
CA ASP A 161 26.01 67.81 28.48
C ASP A 161 27.54 67.88 28.37
N ILE A 162 28.15 66.94 27.64
CA ILE A 162 29.60 66.83 27.48
C ILE A 162 29.93 66.60 26.01
N VAL A 163 30.81 67.41 25.44
CA VAL A 163 31.35 67.22 24.09
C VAL A 163 32.81 66.80 24.18
N LEU A 164 33.12 65.64 23.60
CA LEU A 164 34.46 65.07 23.57
C LEU A 164 35.00 65.18 22.15
N ALA A 165 36.15 65.84 21.98
CA ALA A 165 36.75 66.08 20.68
C ALA A 165 38.16 65.48 20.62
N ASP A 166 38.34 64.46 19.80
CA ASP A 166 39.64 63.82 19.56
C ASP A 166 40.31 64.45 18.33
N GLU A 167 41.33 65.27 18.56
CA GLU A 167 42.08 66.00 17.52
C GLU A 167 41.18 66.66 16.44
N PRO A 168 40.25 67.55 16.83
CA PRO A 168 39.20 68.03 15.93
C PRO A 168 39.70 68.85 14.72
N THR A 169 40.96 69.29 14.73
CA THR A 169 41.59 70.07 13.67
C THR A 169 42.72 69.33 12.94
N GLY A 170 43.03 68.08 13.31
CA GLY A 170 44.23 67.37 12.84
C GLY A 170 44.26 67.07 11.33
N ALA A 171 43.09 67.06 10.68
CA ALA A 171 42.94 66.75 9.25
C ALA A 171 42.42 67.95 8.43
N LEU A 172 42.56 69.18 8.96
CA LEU A 172 42.00 70.41 8.38
C LEU A 172 43.09 71.42 8.01
N ASP A 173 42.79 72.29 7.05
CA ASP A 173 43.59 73.49 6.77
C ASP A 173 43.43 74.54 7.89
N SER A 174 44.31 75.53 7.93
CA SER A 174 44.36 76.53 9.00
C SER A 174 43.09 77.39 9.10
N GLU A 175 42.47 77.75 7.97
CA GLU A 175 41.27 78.59 7.96
C GLU A 175 40.06 77.82 8.48
N THR A 176 39.90 76.58 8.03
CA THR A 176 38.83 75.70 8.51
C THR A 176 39.03 75.27 9.96
N SER A 177 40.29 75.11 10.40
CA SER A 177 40.61 74.80 11.80
C SER A 177 40.12 75.88 12.76
N ILE A 178 40.24 77.16 12.39
CA ILE A 178 39.73 78.29 13.18
C ILE A 178 38.20 78.19 13.32
N GLN A 179 37.48 77.97 12.22
CA GLN A 179 36.01 77.85 12.24
C GLN A 179 35.51 76.74 13.17
N VAL A 180 36.21 75.59 13.19
CA VAL A 180 35.87 74.48 14.09
C VAL A 180 36.16 74.82 15.55
N MET A 181 37.27 75.50 15.82
CA MET A 181 37.65 75.91 17.18
C MET A 181 36.72 76.99 17.75
N GLU A 182 36.30 77.96 16.93
CA GLU A 182 35.28 78.96 17.30
C GLU A 182 33.95 78.29 17.66
N LEU A 183 33.51 77.31 16.86
CA LEU A 183 32.29 76.55 17.13
C LEU A 183 32.38 75.76 18.45
N LEU A 184 33.51 75.08 18.72
CA LEU A 184 33.71 74.36 19.98
C LEU A 184 33.79 75.31 21.18
N GLN A 185 34.40 76.49 21.02
CA GLN A 185 34.44 77.50 22.06
C GLN A 185 33.05 78.08 22.36
N GLU A 186 32.21 78.28 21.35
CA GLU A 186 30.81 78.68 21.53
C GLU A 186 30.03 77.62 22.30
N VAL A 187 30.20 76.35 21.92
CA VAL A 187 29.59 75.20 22.62
C VAL A 187 30.07 75.12 24.07
N ALA A 188 31.34 75.42 24.38
CA ALA A 188 31.86 75.36 25.75
C ALA A 188 31.27 76.38 26.73
N ARG A 189 30.49 77.37 26.25
CA ARG A 189 29.84 78.38 27.11
C ARG A 189 28.72 77.79 27.97
N ASP A 190 28.03 76.78 27.47
CA ASP A 190 26.84 76.20 28.11
C ASP A 190 26.99 74.73 28.53
N ARG A 191 28.14 74.11 28.24
CA ARG A 191 28.44 72.70 28.57
C ARG A 191 29.94 72.42 28.63
N LEU A 192 30.32 71.21 29.05
CA LEU A 192 31.73 70.79 29.14
C LEU A 192 32.25 70.36 27.76
N VAL A 193 33.35 70.96 27.32
CA VAL A 193 34.09 70.52 26.12
C VAL A 193 35.47 70.00 26.54
N VAL A 194 35.75 68.73 26.26
CA VAL A 194 37.06 68.12 26.47
C VAL A 194 37.68 67.80 25.12
N MET A 195 38.73 68.54 24.77
CA MET A 195 39.48 68.35 23.54
C MET A 195 40.82 67.71 23.83
N VAL A 196 41.18 66.70 23.05
CA VAL A 196 42.54 66.18 22.97
C VAL A 196 43.23 66.79 21.76
N THR A 197 44.44 67.32 21.93
CA THR A 197 45.24 67.84 20.81
C THR A 197 46.73 67.68 21.07
N HIS A 198 47.51 67.66 20.00
CA HIS A 198 48.98 67.79 20.06
C HIS A 198 49.44 69.20 19.67
N ASN A 199 48.53 70.10 19.26
CA ASN A 199 48.85 71.48 18.91
C ASN A 199 48.73 72.41 20.14
N PRO A 200 49.85 72.89 20.71
CA PRO A 200 49.84 73.74 21.89
C PRO A 200 49.27 75.14 21.61
N GLU A 201 49.42 75.67 20.39
CA GLU A 201 48.96 77.02 20.04
C GLU A 201 47.44 77.10 20.09
N LEU A 202 46.75 76.13 19.49
CA LEU A 202 45.28 76.05 19.52
C LEU A 202 44.75 75.82 20.94
N ALA A 203 45.44 75.00 21.74
CA ALA A 203 45.05 74.80 23.14
C ALA A 203 45.17 76.10 23.96
N GLN A 204 46.24 76.87 23.78
CA GLN A 204 46.44 78.14 24.50
C GLN A 204 45.49 79.25 24.08
N GLN A 205 45.08 79.28 22.80
CA GLN A 205 44.20 80.32 22.29
C GLN A 205 42.73 80.11 22.68
N TYR A 206 42.26 78.86 22.73
CA TYR A 206 40.82 78.58 22.85
C TYR A 206 40.40 77.92 24.17
N ALA A 207 41.27 77.12 24.80
CA ALA A 207 40.90 76.38 26.01
C ALA A 207 41.01 77.26 27.26
N THR A 208 40.08 77.08 28.20
CA THR A 208 40.10 77.73 29.50
C THR A 208 41.02 77.02 30.49
N ARG A 209 41.30 75.73 30.27
CA ARG A 209 42.20 74.90 31.11
C ARG A 209 42.98 73.92 30.26
N ILE A 210 44.27 73.74 30.57
CA ILE A 210 45.18 72.87 29.86
C ILE A 210 45.74 71.81 30.80
N VAL A 211 45.60 70.54 30.42
CA VAL A 211 46.10 69.38 31.17
C VAL A 211 47.17 68.68 30.33
N ASN A 212 48.41 68.61 30.81
CA ASN A 212 49.49 67.92 30.11
C ASN A 212 49.59 66.45 30.55
N LEU A 213 49.42 65.52 29.61
CA LEU A 213 49.50 64.08 29.80
C LEU A 213 50.73 63.49 29.10
N ARG A 214 51.57 62.77 29.85
CA ARG A 214 52.77 62.09 29.34
C ARG A 214 52.93 60.72 29.98
N ASP A 215 53.19 59.70 29.16
CA ASP A 215 53.39 58.30 29.58
C ASP A 215 52.28 57.78 30.51
N GLY A 216 51.01 58.10 30.19
CA GLY A 216 49.85 57.68 30.97
C GLY A 216 49.67 58.41 32.32
N LYS A 217 50.39 59.51 32.56
CA LYS A 217 50.31 60.33 33.80
C LYS A 217 50.10 61.80 33.51
N ILE A 218 49.33 62.49 34.36
CA ILE A 218 49.18 63.95 34.31
C ILE A 218 50.45 64.59 34.89
N ARG A 219 51.05 65.52 34.14
CA ARG A 219 52.28 66.23 34.51
C ARG A 219 52.00 67.65 35.02
N SER A 220 51.02 68.33 34.44
CA SER A 220 50.58 69.64 34.88
C SER A 220 49.13 69.90 34.51
N ASP A 221 48.49 70.78 35.27
CA ASP A 221 47.11 71.22 35.11
C ASP A 221 47.06 72.71 35.47
N THR A 222 46.62 73.55 34.53
CA THR A 222 46.70 75.01 34.68
C THR A 222 45.64 75.60 35.61
N ASP A 223 44.52 74.91 35.80
CA ASP A 223 43.42 75.35 36.67
C ASP A 223 42.77 74.14 37.38
N PRO A 224 43.47 73.49 38.33
CA PRO A 224 42.99 72.29 38.99
C PRO A 224 41.66 72.53 39.73
N PHE A 225 40.73 71.59 39.58
CA PHE A 225 39.46 71.60 40.29
C PHE A 225 39.46 70.58 41.44
N GLU A 226 39.45 71.07 42.67
CA GLU A 226 39.27 70.25 43.87
C GLU A 226 37.79 70.18 44.27
N VAL A 227 37.33 68.99 44.61
CA VAL A 227 35.93 68.74 44.98
C VAL A 227 35.79 68.91 46.49
N ASP A 228 34.98 69.86 46.94
CA ASP A 228 34.62 69.97 48.35
C ASP A 228 33.51 68.97 48.69
N GLU A 229 33.86 67.89 49.41
CA GLU A 229 32.93 66.82 49.76
C GLU A 229 31.74 67.28 50.63
N LYS A 230 31.82 68.47 51.25
CA LYS A 230 30.76 69.00 52.12
C LYS A 230 29.66 69.77 51.39
N THR A 231 29.87 70.16 50.14
CA THR A 231 28.92 70.95 49.32
C THR A 231 28.34 70.17 48.14
N LEU A 232 28.71 68.89 48.00
CA LEU A 232 28.15 67.99 46.99
C LEU A 232 26.66 67.74 47.28
N LYS A 233 25.80 68.13 46.33
CA LYS A 233 24.38 67.72 46.33
C LYS A 233 24.28 66.20 46.36
N GLU A 234 23.23 65.68 46.99
CA GLU A 234 22.98 64.24 46.99
C GLU A 234 22.95 63.69 45.54
N PRO A 235 23.51 62.49 45.30
CA PRO A 235 23.56 61.91 43.97
C PRO A 235 22.15 61.57 43.49
N GLU A 236 21.55 62.43 42.67
CA GLU A 236 20.28 62.16 41.99
C GLU A 236 20.51 61.27 40.76
N HIS A 237 19.93 60.06 40.77
CA HIS A 237 19.89 59.20 39.61
C HIS A 237 18.89 59.75 38.58
N LYS A 238 19.32 60.71 37.77
CA LYS A 238 18.54 61.15 36.61
C LYS A 238 18.43 60.00 35.62
N ASN A 239 17.20 59.60 35.28
CA ASN A 239 16.96 58.65 34.21
C ASN A 239 17.43 59.31 32.89
N MET A 240 18.60 58.89 32.38
CA MET A 240 19.26 59.48 31.21
C MET A 240 18.53 59.19 29.89
N GLY A 241 17.28 58.70 29.92
CA GLY A 241 16.53 58.27 28.73
C GLY A 241 16.80 56.81 28.34
N LYS A 242 15.88 56.18 27.62
CA LYS A 242 16.06 54.80 27.10
C LYS A 242 16.55 54.86 25.65
N SER A 243 17.71 54.27 25.37
CA SER A 243 18.17 53.97 24.01
C SER A 243 17.34 52.81 23.44
N SER A 244 16.22 53.10 22.78
CA SER A 244 15.35 52.09 22.18
C SER A 244 14.96 52.45 20.75
N MET A 245 15.40 51.61 19.82
CA MET A 245 14.91 51.64 18.43
C MET A 245 13.71 50.71 18.30
N SER A 246 12.69 51.12 17.54
CA SER A 246 11.56 50.24 17.18
C SER A 246 11.95 49.26 16.07
N PHE A 247 11.41 48.03 16.10
CA PHE A 247 11.66 47.01 15.07
C PHE A 247 11.28 47.49 13.67
N LEU A 248 10.20 48.26 13.52
CA LEU A 248 9.81 48.85 12.23
C LEU A 248 10.85 49.88 11.72
N THR A 249 11.51 50.59 12.64
CA THR A 249 12.61 51.50 12.27
C THR A 249 13.84 50.71 11.84
N ALA A 250 14.15 49.61 12.55
CA ALA A 250 15.20 48.68 12.15
C ALA A 250 14.91 48.09 10.76
N LEU A 251 13.67 47.65 10.48
CA LEU A 251 13.22 47.14 9.19
C LEU A 251 13.40 48.17 8.06
N SER A 252 13.03 49.43 8.29
CA SER A 252 13.21 50.50 7.30
C SER A 252 14.70 50.79 7.01
N LEU A 253 15.55 50.75 8.05
CA LEU A 253 17.00 50.91 7.90
C LEU A 253 17.61 49.73 7.12
N SER A 254 17.20 48.52 7.44
CA SER A 254 17.66 47.29 6.78
C SER A 254 17.20 47.22 5.32
N PHE A 255 15.96 47.63 5.02
CA PHE A 255 15.44 47.69 3.65
C PHE A 255 16.25 48.66 2.77
N ASN A 256 16.51 49.87 3.27
CA ASN A 256 17.32 50.84 2.53
C ASN A 256 18.74 50.32 2.28
N ASN A 257 19.29 49.57 3.24
CA ASN A 257 20.59 48.92 3.09
C ASN A 257 20.57 47.81 2.02
N LEU A 258 19.62 46.87 2.10
CA LEU A 258 19.46 45.80 1.10
C LEU A 258 19.28 46.37 -0.32
N ARG A 259 18.54 47.47 -0.44
CA ARG A 259 18.37 48.18 -1.73
C ARG A 259 19.68 48.71 -2.31
N THR A 260 20.71 48.99 -1.50
CA THR A 260 22.02 49.40 -2.02
C THR A 260 22.84 48.23 -2.55
N LYS A 261 22.56 47.00 -2.12
CA LYS A 261 23.29 45.77 -2.50
C LYS A 261 22.37 44.78 -3.25
N LYS A 262 21.60 45.28 -4.22
CA LYS A 262 20.54 44.53 -4.93
C LYS A 262 20.97 43.15 -5.43
N ALA A 263 22.14 43.06 -6.08
CA ALA A 263 22.63 41.81 -6.65
C ALA A 263 22.88 40.74 -5.57
N ARG A 264 23.54 41.13 -4.47
CA ARG A 264 23.77 40.23 -3.33
C ARG A 264 22.46 39.82 -2.68
N THR A 265 21.56 40.76 -2.42
CA THR A 265 20.27 40.47 -1.80
C THR A 265 19.46 39.48 -2.64
N LEU A 266 19.46 39.65 -3.97
CA LEU A 266 18.79 38.74 -4.89
C LEU A 266 19.43 37.34 -4.87
N LEU A 267 20.75 37.24 -4.96
CA LEU A 267 21.47 35.96 -4.85
C LEU A 267 21.22 35.26 -3.52
N THR A 268 21.20 36.01 -2.42
CA THR A 268 20.93 35.45 -1.08
C THR A 268 19.49 34.98 -0.96
N SER A 269 18.55 35.74 -1.50
CA SER A 269 17.13 35.39 -1.48
C SER A 269 16.84 34.17 -2.36
N PHE A 270 17.54 34.05 -3.50
CA PHE A 270 17.47 32.89 -4.39
C PHE A 270 18.08 31.64 -3.74
N ALA A 271 19.27 31.78 -3.14
CA ALA A 271 19.91 30.70 -2.39
C ALA A 271 19.01 30.18 -1.24
N GLY A 272 18.34 31.09 -0.53
CA GLY A 272 17.35 30.73 0.50
C GLY A 272 16.03 30.18 -0.05
N SER A 273 15.69 30.42 -1.32
CA SER A 273 14.47 29.90 -1.92
C SER A 273 14.61 28.46 -2.43
N ILE A 274 15.82 27.95 -2.69
CA ILE A 274 16.03 26.58 -3.22
C ILE A 274 15.37 25.52 -2.32
N GLY A 275 15.58 25.58 -1.00
CA GLY A 275 14.93 24.66 -0.08
C GLY A 275 13.41 24.77 -0.09
N ILE A 276 12.86 25.99 -0.21
CA ILE A 276 11.42 26.23 -0.28
C ILE A 276 10.84 25.71 -1.60
N ILE A 277 11.56 25.88 -2.71
CA ILE A 277 11.17 25.35 -4.03
C ILE A 277 11.07 23.83 -3.96
N GLY A 278 12.07 23.16 -3.37
CA GLY A 278 12.06 21.70 -3.21
C GLY A 278 10.85 21.21 -2.43
N ILE A 279 10.58 21.78 -1.25
CA ILE A 279 9.43 21.39 -0.42
C ILE A 279 8.12 21.67 -1.15
N ALA A 280 7.97 22.86 -1.72
CA ALA A 280 6.74 23.26 -2.39
C ALA A 280 6.47 22.38 -3.63
N SER A 281 7.51 22.01 -4.38
CA SER A 281 7.38 21.12 -5.53
C SER A 281 6.97 19.71 -5.12
N ILE A 282 7.60 19.15 -4.08
CA ILE A 282 7.25 17.82 -3.57
C ILE A 282 5.85 17.81 -2.98
N LEU A 283 5.47 18.83 -2.20
CA LEU A 283 4.14 18.92 -1.61
C LEU A 283 3.07 19.08 -2.70
N ALA A 284 3.33 19.86 -3.75
CA ALA A 284 2.40 19.99 -4.86
C ALA A 284 2.24 18.70 -5.67
N LEU A 285 3.34 17.98 -5.92
CA LEU A 285 3.31 16.69 -6.59
C LEU A 285 2.62 15.63 -5.74
N SER A 286 2.96 15.55 -4.46
CA SER A 286 2.34 14.65 -3.48
C SER A 286 0.85 14.93 -3.33
N THR A 287 0.41 16.19 -3.25
CA THR A 287 -1.02 16.53 -3.19
C THR A 287 -1.75 16.08 -4.46
N GLY A 288 -1.14 16.30 -5.64
CA GLY A 288 -1.69 15.88 -6.92
C GLY A 288 -1.82 14.36 -7.05
N VAL A 289 -0.76 13.63 -6.69
CA VAL A 289 -0.74 12.16 -6.66
C VAL A 289 -1.74 11.62 -5.65
N ASN A 290 -1.80 12.19 -4.44
CA ASN A 290 -2.75 11.75 -3.41
C ASN A 290 -4.21 11.98 -3.81
N THR A 291 -4.50 13.07 -4.53
CA THR A 291 -5.85 13.33 -5.06
C THR A 291 -6.22 12.30 -6.12
N TYR A 292 -5.29 11.98 -7.02
CA TYR A 292 -5.49 10.94 -8.02
C TYR A 292 -5.61 9.54 -7.40
N ILE A 293 -4.82 9.25 -6.36
CA ILE A 293 -4.93 8.00 -5.62
C ILE A 293 -6.33 7.92 -5.05
N HIS A 294 -6.79 8.90 -4.25
CA HIS A 294 -8.14 8.85 -3.68
C HIS A 294 -9.26 8.67 -4.71
N SER A 295 -9.20 9.30 -5.88
CA SER A 295 -10.19 9.03 -6.93
C SER A 295 -10.12 7.59 -7.44
N VAL A 296 -8.90 7.06 -7.65
CA VAL A 296 -8.72 5.65 -8.01
C VAL A 296 -9.14 4.72 -6.88
N GLU A 297 -8.91 5.06 -5.60
CA GLU A 297 -9.36 4.28 -4.44
C GLU A 297 -10.89 4.20 -4.41
N GLU A 298 -11.56 5.35 -4.49
CA GLU A 298 -13.02 5.46 -4.50
C GLU A 298 -13.63 4.69 -5.68
N GLU A 299 -13.08 4.85 -6.88
CA GLU A 299 -13.50 4.13 -8.09
C GLU A 299 -13.25 2.62 -7.97
N THR A 300 -12.06 2.19 -7.53
CA THR A 300 -11.70 0.75 -7.43
C THR A 300 -12.52 0.04 -6.35
N LEU A 301 -12.76 0.68 -5.21
CA LEU A 301 -13.57 0.11 -4.12
C LEU A 301 -15.06 0.06 -4.46
N SER A 302 -15.52 0.91 -5.40
CA SER A 302 -16.87 0.80 -5.95
C SER A 302 -17.05 -0.40 -6.88
N GLU A 303 -16.00 -0.84 -7.57
CA GLU A 303 -16.03 -2.02 -8.44
C GLU A 303 -15.85 -3.33 -7.65
N TYR A 304 -15.04 -3.31 -6.60
CA TYR A 304 -14.71 -4.49 -5.79
C TYR A 304 -15.02 -4.25 -4.31
N PRO A 305 -16.30 -4.38 -3.90
CA PRO A 305 -16.69 -4.31 -2.50
C PRO A 305 -16.10 -5.47 -1.68
N LEU A 306 -16.14 -5.32 -0.35
CA LEU A 306 -15.96 -6.45 0.55
C LEU A 306 -17.22 -7.31 0.51
N GLN A 307 -17.09 -8.54 0.02
CA GLN A 307 -18.21 -9.47 -0.14
C GLN A 307 -18.22 -10.54 0.95
N ILE A 308 -19.39 -10.74 1.53
CA ILE A 308 -19.67 -11.73 2.57
C ILE A 308 -20.86 -12.56 2.11
N GLN A 309 -20.58 -13.76 1.61
CA GLN A 309 -21.59 -14.67 1.08
C GLN A 309 -22.06 -15.65 2.17
N SER A 310 -23.26 -16.20 2.05
CA SER A 310 -23.82 -17.19 2.99
C SER A 310 -22.95 -18.46 3.07
N THR A 311 -22.24 -18.78 1.99
CA THR A 311 -21.18 -19.79 1.93
C THR A 311 -19.84 -19.07 1.81
N GLY A 312 -19.05 -19.07 2.88
CA GLY A 312 -17.75 -18.42 2.94
C GLY A 312 -16.68 -19.27 2.26
N PHE A 313 -15.93 -18.67 1.33
CA PHE A 313 -14.76 -19.27 0.70
C PHE A 313 -13.58 -18.29 0.69
N ASN A 314 -12.38 -18.72 1.10
CA ASN A 314 -11.19 -17.86 1.13
C ASN A 314 -10.36 -17.98 -0.16
N PHE A 315 -10.65 -17.11 -1.13
CA PHE A 315 -9.93 -17.04 -2.41
C PHE A 315 -8.44 -16.67 -2.29
N ALA A 316 -8.04 -15.96 -1.23
CA ALA A 316 -6.67 -15.46 -1.08
C ALA A 316 -5.67 -16.62 -0.92
N SER A 317 -6.03 -17.66 -0.17
CA SER A 317 -5.25 -18.89 0.01
C SER A 317 -5.01 -19.62 -1.32
N SER A 318 -6.05 -19.75 -2.15
CA SER A 318 -5.99 -20.48 -3.42
C SER A 318 -5.21 -19.72 -4.51
N MET A 319 -5.30 -18.39 -4.55
CA MET A 319 -4.57 -17.56 -5.51
C MET A 319 -3.06 -17.52 -5.19
N MET A 320 -2.69 -17.56 -3.92
CA MET A 320 -1.29 -17.61 -3.48
C MET A 320 -0.60 -18.91 -3.89
N MET A 321 -1.34 -20.05 -3.89
CA MET A 321 -0.87 -21.34 -4.41
C MET A 321 -0.67 -21.33 -5.93
N SER A 322 -1.55 -20.66 -6.69
CA SER A 322 -1.42 -20.51 -8.15
C SER A 322 -0.24 -19.62 -8.58
N ALA A 323 0.16 -18.67 -7.73
CA ALA A 323 1.27 -17.76 -7.99
C ALA A 323 2.65 -18.32 -7.59
N GLY A 324 2.72 -19.60 -7.19
CA GLY A 324 3.96 -20.25 -6.75
C GLY A 324 4.37 -19.91 -5.32
N GLY A 325 3.44 -19.39 -4.49
CA GLY A 325 3.65 -19.16 -3.08
C GLY A 325 3.81 -20.49 -2.35
N SER A 326 5.02 -20.78 -1.90
CA SER A 326 5.33 -21.96 -1.09
C SER A 326 4.57 -21.92 0.24
N GLY A 327 3.41 -22.56 0.28
CA GLY A 327 2.99 -23.26 1.50
C GLY A 327 4.06 -24.31 1.82
N GLU A 328 4.42 -24.48 3.09
CA GLU A 328 5.52 -25.34 3.55
C GLU A 328 5.48 -26.73 2.88
N ALA A 329 6.22 -26.88 1.79
CA ALA A 329 6.36 -28.13 1.09
C ALA A 329 7.36 -28.98 1.87
N GLN A 330 6.87 -30.02 2.53
CA GLN A 330 7.71 -31.13 2.95
C GLN A 330 8.20 -31.86 1.69
N GLU A 331 9.43 -31.56 1.29
CA GLU A 331 10.14 -32.30 0.25
C GLU A 331 10.57 -33.67 0.80
N GLU A 332 9.72 -34.69 0.65
CA GLU A 332 10.19 -36.08 0.60
C GLU A 332 10.43 -36.48 -0.87
N SER A 333 11.68 -36.84 -1.16
CA SER A 333 12.16 -37.15 -2.50
C SER A 333 11.60 -38.48 -3.00
N GLY A 334 10.81 -38.45 -4.09
CA GLY A 334 10.39 -39.64 -4.84
C GLY A 334 8.89 -39.76 -5.10
N ASP A 335 8.07 -38.97 -4.41
CA ASP A 335 6.61 -39.02 -4.53
C ASP A 335 6.05 -37.87 -5.38
N VAL A 336 4.90 -38.13 -6.01
CA VAL A 336 4.14 -37.10 -6.71
C VAL A 336 3.50 -36.20 -5.66
N ASN A 337 3.96 -34.95 -5.57
CA ASN A 337 3.40 -33.95 -4.67
C ASN A 337 1.92 -33.70 -5.00
N VAL A 338 1.04 -34.17 -4.11
CA VAL A 338 -0.39 -33.93 -4.21
C VAL A 338 -0.67 -32.55 -3.64
N ILE A 339 -0.91 -31.58 -4.53
CA ILE A 339 -1.45 -30.27 -4.14
C ILE A 339 -2.89 -30.51 -3.69
N GLN A 340 -3.18 -30.31 -2.41
CA GLN A 340 -4.48 -30.60 -1.81
C GLN A 340 -5.53 -29.50 -2.11
N MET A 341 -5.68 -29.08 -3.37
CA MET A 341 -6.60 -27.99 -3.75
C MET A 341 -8.04 -28.25 -3.29
N VAL A 342 -8.50 -29.49 -3.42
CA VAL A 342 -9.87 -29.88 -3.05
C VAL A 342 -10.03 -29.90 -1.53
N THR A 343 -9.07 -30.47 -0.80
CA THR A 343 -9.10 -30.52 0.67
C THR A 343 -9.01 -29.12 1.28
N ASP A 344 -8.14 -28.26 0.75
CA ASP A 344 -7.97 -26.88 1.20
C ASP A 344 -9.20 -26.02 0.86
N MET A 345 -9.85 -26.30 -0.27
CA MET A 345 -11.12 -25.68 -0.62
C MET A 345 -12.22 -26.06 0.38
N PHE A 346 -12.39 -27.34 0.69
CA PHE A 346 -13.39 -27.79 1.66
C PHE A 346 -13.06 -27.43 3.12
N SER A 347 -11.79 -27.27 3.50
CA SER A 347 -11.41 -26.87 4.85
C SER A 347 -11.66 -25.39 5.14
N THR A 348 -11.73 -24.58 4.09
CA THR A 348 -12.04 -23.14 4.16
C THR A 348 -13.50 -22.82 3.81
N MET A 349 -14.30 -23.82 3.44
CA MET A 349 -15.74 -23.68 3.26
C MET A 349 -16.45 -23.67 4.61
N GLY A 350 -16.97 -22.50 4.99
CA GLY A 350 -17.85 -22.31 6.14
C GLY A 350 -19.21 -21.75 5.72
N SER A 351 -20.20 -21.82 6.59
CA SER A 351 -21.46 -21.08 6.42
C SER A 351 -21.41 -19.82 7.28
N ASN A 352 -21.78 -18.69 6.70
CA ASN A 352 -21.84 -17.40 7.39
C ASN A 352 -23.27 -17.12 7.83
N ASP A 353 -23.48 -16.80 9.11
CA ASP A 353 -24.75 -16.26 9.62
C ASP A 353 -24.92 -14.79 9.20
N LEU A 354 -25.48 -14.59 8.00
CA LEU A 354 -25.71 -13.25 7.46
C LEU A 354 -26.92 -12.55 8.10
N GLU A 355 -27.84 -13.27 8.74
CA GLU A 355 -28.98 -12.67 9.45
C GLU A 355 -28.48 -11.88 10.66
N ALA A 356 -27.67 -12.51 11.51
CA ALA A 356 -27.10 -11.88 12.69
C ALA A 356 -26.14 -10.73 12.31
N LEU A 357 -25.37 -10.90 11.24
CA LEU A 357 -24.47 -9.86 10.75
C LEU A 357 -25.27 -8.66 10.22
N LYS A 358 -26.31 -8.89 9.41
CA LYS A 358 -27.20 -7.83 8.94
C LYS A 358 -27.82 -7.06 10.11
N GLU A 359 -28.34 -7.78 11.12
CA GLU A 359 -28.89 -7.16 12.31
C GLU A 359 -27.86 -6.26 13.01
N TYR A 360 -26.60 -6.71 13.14
CA TYR A 360 -25.52 -5.92 13.72
C TYR A 360 -25.16 -4.67 12.91
N LEU A 361 -25.17 -4.76 11.58
CA LEU A 361 -24.87 -3.63 10.70
C LEU A 361 -26.00 -2.59 10.72
N ASP A 362 -27.26 -3.04 10.64
CA ASP A 362 -28.46 -2.17 10.56
C ASP A 362 -28.80 -1.44 11.88
N HIS A 363 -28.42 -2.00 13.03
CA HIS A 363 -28.72 -1.40 14.34
C HIS A 363 -27.92 -0.11 14.64
N GLY A 364 -26.90 0.22 13.83
CA GLY A 364 -26.08 1.43 13.98
C GLY A 364 -25.09 1.42 15.14
N ASP A 365 -25.04 0.35 15.92
CA ASP A 365 -24.08 0.14 17.02
C ASP A 365 -22.66 -0.15 16.51
N SER A 366 -22.53 -0.58 15.25
CA SER A 366 -21.27 -0.87 14.57
C SER A 366 -20.46 0.40 14.25
N GLY A 367 -21.12 1.54 14.05
CA GLY A 367 -20.48 2.79 13.58
C GLY A 367 -19.92 2.72 12.15
N ILE A 368 -20.28 1.67 11.40
CA ILE A 368 -19.72 1.37 10.07
C ILE A 368 -20.09 2.43 9.03
N ASP A 369 -21.23 3.10 9.17
CA ASP A 369 -21.78 4.10 8.23
C ASP A 369 -20.84 5.29 7.94
N GLN A 370 -19.86 5.54 8.81
CA GLN A 370 -18.88 6.63 8.64
C GLN A 370 -17.74 6.26 7.66
N TYR A 371 -17.60 4.97 7.36
CA TYR A 371 -16.48 4.39 6.61
C TYR A 371 -16.93 3.72 5.30
N VAL A 372 -18.24 3.70 5.02
CA VAL A 372 -18.81 3.04 3.85
C VAL A 372 -19.62 4.03 3.02
N SER A 373 -19.53 3.90 1.70
CA SER A 373 -20.39 4.60 0.75
C SER A 373 -21.77 3.94 0.63
N ALA A 374 -21.82 2.61 0.76
CA ALA A 374 -23.03 1.81 0.75
C ALA A 374 -22.83 0.44 1.43
N ILE A 375 -23.93 -0.15 1.90
CA ILE A 375 -24.03 -1.57 2.24
C ILE A 375 -25.20 -2.11 1.43
N GLU A 376 -24.93 -3.10 0.58
CA GLU A 376 -25.91 -3.72 -0.31
C GLU A 376 -26.17 -5.16 0.12
N TYR A 377 -27.45 -5.54 0.16
CA TYR A 377 -27.89 -6.90 0.48
C TYR A 377 -28.43 -7.57 -0.79
N SER A 378 -27.87 -8.72 -1.17
CA SER A 378 -28.34 -9.50 -2.32
C SER A 378 -29.08 -10.75 -1.85
N TYR A 379 -30.09 -11.16 -2.62
CA TYR A 379 -30.95 -12.30 -2.31
C TYR A 379 -31.10 -13.18 -3.55
N ASP A 380 -31.46 -14.45 -3.36
CA ASP A 380 -31.69 -15.42 -4.45
C ASP A 380 -33.04 -15.21 -5.16
N SER A 381 -33.29 -13.98 -5.62
CA SER A 381 -34.42 -13.64 -6.47
C SER A 381 -33.93 -13.36 -7.87
N VAL A 382 -34.22 -14.25 -8.81
CA VAL A 382 -33.94 -13.99 -10.24
C VAL A 382 -35.27 -13.83 -10.97
N PRO A 383 -35.60 -12.62 -11.47
CA PRO A 383 -36.82 -12.39 -12.24
C PRO A 383 -36.87 -13.28 -13.49
N GLN A 384 -37.99 -13.96 -13.73
CA GLN A 384 -38.16 -14.77 -14.93
C GLN A 384 -38.63 -13.86 -16.07
N ILE A 385 -37.78 -13.64 -17.05
CA ILE A 385 -38.04 -12.68 -18.14
C ILE A 385 -38.16 -13.44 -19.45
N TYR A 386 -39.26 -13.18 -20.14
CA TYR A 386 -39.60 -13.76 -21.43
C TYR A 386 -39.69 -12.69 -22.51
N ARG A 387 -39.38 -13.08 -23.74
CA ARG A 387 -39.70 -12.31 -24.94
C ARG A 387 -40.82 -13.00 -25.72
N GLU A 388 -41.76 -12.21 -26.21
CA GLU A 388 -42.79 -12.64 -27.16
C GLU A 388 -42.29 -12.35 -28.58
N ASP A 389 -42.22 -13.38 -29.44
CA ASP A 389 -41.79 -13.27 -30.84
C ASP A 389 -42.89 -13.81 -31.77
N GLY A 390 -43.89 -12.97 -32.03
CA GLY A 390 -45.06 -13.36 -32.81
C GLY A 390 -45.96 -14.34 -32.05
N ASP A 391 -45.83 -15.64 -32.33
CA ASP A 391 -46.66 -16.73 -31.75
C ASP A 391 -45.83 -17.71 -30.89
N SER A 392 -44.52 -17.44 -30.75
CA SER A 392 -43.60 -18.15 -29.85
C SER A 392 -43.17 -17.26 -28.69
N ILE A 393 -42.80 -17.90 -27.58
CA ILE A 393 -42.23 -17.27 -26.41
C ILE A 393 -40.82 -17.82 -26.22
N ARG A 394 -39.90 -17.01 -25.71
CA ARG A 394 -38.54 -17.43 -25.35
C ARG A 394 -38.19 -16.88 -23.99
N GLN A 395 -37.70 -17.74 -23.10
CA GLN A 395 -37.13 -17.29 -21.83
C GLN A 395 -35.74 -16.71 -22.09
N VAL A 396 -35.52 -15.48 -21.65
CA VAL A 396 -34.26 -14.73 -21.83
C VAL A 396 -33.56 -14.40 -20.52
N ASN A 397 -34.22 -14.63 -19.38
CA ASN A 397 -33.61 -14.59 -18.05
C ASN A 397 -34.30 -15.58 -17.09
N PRO A 398 -33.55 -16.47 -16.43
CA PRO A 398 -32.25 -16.97 -16.89
C PRO A 398 -32.34 -17.52 -18.32
N ASP A 399 -31.28 -17.40 -19.11
CA ASP A 399 -31.25 -17.91 -20.47
C ASP A 399 -31.22 -19.46 -20.50
N GLN A 400 -32.12 -20.05 -21.26
CA GLN A 400 -32.23 -21.51 -21.40
C GLN A 400 -31.69 -22.02 -22.74
N SER A 401 -31.07 -21.17 -23.55
CA SER A 401 -30.72 -21.49 -24.95
C SER A 401 -29.79 -22.71 -25.07
N PHE A 402 -28.88 -22.92 -24.11
CA PHE A 402 -27.94 -24.04 -24.13
C PHE A 402 -28.33 -25.21 -23.20
N SER A 403 -29.50 -25.15 -22.54
CA SER A 403 -29.95 -26.17 -21.58
C SER A 403 -29.93 -27.60 -22.16
N ALA A 404 -30.26 -27.76 -23.45
CA ALA A 404 -30.22 -29.03 -24.18
C ALA A 404 -28.80 -29.65 -24.26
N LEU A 405 -27.75 -28.84 -24.15
CA LEU A 405 -26.35 -29.27 -24.08
C LEU A 405 -25.88 -29.57 -22.65
N GLY A 406 -26.78 -29.47 -21.66
CA GLY A 406 -26.45 -29.52 -20.23
C GLY A 406 -25.70 -28.27 -19.74
N LEU A 407 -25.58 -27.24 -20.58
CA LEU A 407 -24.87 -26.00 -20.32
C LEU A 407 -25.91 -24.89 -20.22
N GLY A 408 -26.24 -24.37 -19.04
CA GLY A 408 -27.24 -23.31 -18.94
C GLY A 408 -27.34 -22.79 -17.52
N SER A 409 -27.86 -21.57 -17.36
CA SER A 409 -28.03 -20.98 -16.02
C SER A 409 -29.12 -21.66 -15.20
N GLY A 410 -29.97 -22.49 -15.83
CA GLY A 410 -30.98 -23.34 -15.17
C GLY A 410 -30.59 -24.79 -14.92
N SER A 411 -29.42 -25.29 -15.35
CA SER A 411 -29.04 -26.68 -15.08
C SER A 411 -28.50 -26.83 -13.65
N SER A 412 -28.96 -27.87 -12.94
CA SER A 412 -28.64 -28.20 -11.53
C SER A 412 -27.16 -28.52 -11.24
N ALA A 413 -26.24 -28.15 -12.13
CA ALA A 413 -24.81 -28.34 -11.95
C ALA A 413 -24.24 -27.23 -11.04
N ASN A 414 -23.80 -27.63 -9.84
CA ASN A 414 -23.17 -26.75 -8.87
C ASN A 414 -21.92 -26.05 -9.46
N SER A 415 -22.04 -24.73 -9.61
CA SER A 415 -21.34 -23.69 -8.82
C SER A 415 -20.02 -23.05 -9.29
N MET A 416 -19.40 -23.38 -10.42
CA MET A 416 -18.31 -22.50 -10.94
C MET A 416 -18.07 -22.57 -12.45
N MET A 417 -18.29 -23.72 -13.09
CA MET A 417 -18.19 -23.85 -14.55
C MET A 417 -19.38 -23.19 -15.26
N SER A 418 -20.57 -23.24 -14.67
CA SER A 418 -21.80 -22.62 -15.19
C SER A 418 -21.75 -21.09 -15.14
N SER A 419 -21.14 -20.49 -14.11
CA SER A 419 -20.95 -19.04 -14.03
C SER A 419 -19.88 -18.55 -15.02
N MET A 420 -18.85 -19.34 -15.32
CA MET A 420 -17.86 -19.03 -16.36
C MET A 420 -18.41 -19.15 -17.79
N MET A 421 -19.50 -19.89 -17.98
CA MET A 421 -20.15 -20.15 -19.27
C MET A 421 -21.59 -19.61 -19.32
N SER A 422 -21.96 -18.69 -18.41
CA SER A 422 -23.30 -18.12 -18.39
C SER A 422 -23.53 -17.26 -19.65
N THR A 423 -24.69 -17.45 -20.26
CA THR A 423 -25.21 -16.67 -21.39
C THR A 423 -26.19 -15.59 -20.93
N ASP A 424 -26.38 -15.43 -19.62
CA ASP A 424 -27.29 -14.44 -19.06
C ASP A 424 -26.76 -13.04 -19.37
N VAL A 425 -27.68 -12.18 -19.79
CA VAL A 425 -27.38 -10.79 -20.13
C VAL A 425 -28.14 -9.80 -19.26
N PHE A 426 -28.97 -10.27 -18.35
CA PHE A 426 -29.70 -9.43 -17.40
C PHE A 426 -28.97 -9.40 -16.06
N TYR A 427 -28.74 -8.20 -15.53
CA TYR A 427 -28.02 -8.00 -14.28
C TYR A 427 -28.78 -7.02 -13.38
N GLU A 428 -28.86 -7.34 -12.09
CA GLU A 428 -29.39 -6.42 -11.08
C GLU A 428 -28.42 -5.26 -10.87
N MET A 429 -28.93 -4.03 -10.88
CA MET A 429 -28.12 -2.84 -10.56
C MET A 429 -28.12 -2.55 -9.06
N PRO A 430 -27.01 -1.99 -8.50
CA PRO A 430 -26.97 -1.56 -7.11
C PRO A 430 -28.09 -0.58 -6.75
N GLU A 431 -28.60 -0.63 -5.51
CA GLU A 431 -29.66 0.28 -5.03
C GLU A 431 -29.14 1.72 -4.91
N ASN A 432 -27.89 1.87 -4.45
CA ASN A 432 -27.27 3.19 -4.34
C ASN A 432 -26.73 3.71 -5.69
N GLU A 433 -27.46 4.66 -6.27
CA GLU A 433 -27.12 5.30 -7.54
C GLU A 433 -25.73 5.97 -7.59
N SER A 434 -25.18 6.41 -6.45
CA SER A 434 -23.86 7.05 -6.42
C SER A 434 -22.72 6.09 -6.73
N LEU A 435 -22.95 4.77 -6.64
CA LEU A 435 -21.95 3.76 -6.93
C LEU A 435 -21.63 3.64 -8.42
N TYR A 436 -22.55 4.05 -9.31
CA TYR A 436 -22.38 3.85 -10.74
C TYR A 436 -22.70 5.07 -11.61
N LYS A 437 -23.66 5.96 -11.26
CA LYS A 437 -24.14 6.99 -12.20
C LYS A 437 -23.06 7.95 -12.69
N ASP A 438 -22.07 8.29 -11.85
CA ASP A 438 -20.99 9.21 -12.22
C ASP A 438 -19.93 8.58 -13.15
N GLN A 439 -19.94 7.25 -13.30
CA GLN A 439 -18.99 6.50 -14.12
C GLN A 439 -19.50 6.25 -15.56
N TYR A 440 -20.76 6.58 -15.86
CA TYR A 440 -21.41 6.27 -17.14
C TYR A 440 -22.02 7.50 -17.80
N GLU A 441 -21.87 7.59 -19.11
CA GLU A 441 -22.58 8.54 -19.96
C GLU A 441 -23.88 7.92 -20.52
N VAL A 442 -24.97 8.67 -20.48
CA VAL A 442 -26.23 8.28 -21.12
C VAL A 442 -26.15 8.59 -22.62
N MET A 443 -25.99 7.55 -23.44
CA MET A 443 -25.88 7.67 -24.89
C MET A 443 -27.24 7.94 -25.55
N ALA A 444 -28.30 7.32 -25.01
CA ALA A 444 -29.67 7.54 -25.47
C ALA A 444 -30.69 7.24 -24.35
N GLY A 445 -31.83 7.93 -24.34
CA GLY A 445 -32.89 7.71 -23.35
C GLY A 445 -32.57 8.30 -21.97
N ARG A 446 -32.79 7.53 -20.90
CA ARG A 446 -32.52 7.89 -19.50
C ARG A 446 -32.30 6.65 -18.62
N TRP A 447 -31.80 6.84 -17.41
CA TRP A 447 -31.81 5.80 -16.36
C TRP A 447 -33.25 5.38 -16.00
N PRO A 448 -33.48 4.11 -15.60
CA PRO A 448 -34.79 3.63 -15.19
C PRO A 448 -35.23 4.30 -13.88
N GLU A 449 -36.52 4.59 -13.75
CA GLU A 449 -37.10 5.25 -12.56
C GLU A 449 -38.15 4.38 -11.86
N ASN A 450 -38.64 3.31 -12.52
CA ASN A 450 -39.63 2.39 -11.99
C ASN A 450 -39.11 0.95 -12.08
N TYR A 451 -39.60 0.07 -11.21
CA TYR A 451 -39.19 -1.34 -11.14
C TYR A 451 -39.35 -2.10 -12.47
N ASN A 452 -40.30 -1.69 -13.33
CA ASN A 452 -40.55 -2.29 -14.63
C ASN A 452 -39.83 -1.59 -15.80
N GLU A 453 -38.76 -0.85 -15.51
CA GLU A 453 -37.87 -0.24 -16.50
C GLU A 453 -36.44 -0.80 -16.38
N CYS A 454 -35.76 -0.94 -17.52
CA CYS A 454 -34.37 -1.39 -17.58
C CYS A 454 -33.54 -0.54 -18.56
N VAL A 455 -32.21 -0.70 -18.50
CA VAL A 455 -31.23 0.05 -19.29
C VAL A 455 -30.24 -0.90 -19.95
N VAL A 456 -29.80 -0.60 -21.16
CA VAL A 456 -28.73 -1.36 -21.82
C VAL A 456 -27.38 -0.74 -21.50
N VAL A 457 -26.47 -1.55 -20.96
CA VAL A 457 -25.09 -1.18 -20.64
C VAL A 457 -24.17 -1.67 -21.75
N LEU A 458 -23.49 -0.73 -22.43
CA LEU A 458 -22.54 -1.02 -23.51
C LEU A 458 -21.14 -1.31 -22.96
N THR A 459 -20.29 -1.94 -23.78
CA THR A 459 -18.84 -1.99 -23.51
C THR A 459 -18.22 -0.59 -23.58
N SER A 460 -17.02 -0.41 -23.04
CA SER A 460 -16.27 0.86 -23.14
C SER A 460 -16.01 1.31 -24.59
N SER A 461 -15.99 0.38 -25.55
CA SER A 461 -15.91 0.65 -27.00
C SER A 461 -17.26 0.94 -27.66
N GLY A 462 -18.37 0.92 -26.91
CA GLY A 462 -19.73 1.15 -27.38
C GLY A 462 -20.37 -0.06 -28.07
N GLY A 463 -19.88 -1.28 -27.79
CA GLY A 463 -20.39 -2.53 -28.35
C GLY A 463 -21.38 -3.27 -27.44
N ILE A 464 -22.06 -4.27 -28.01
CA ILE A 464 -22.87 -5.28 -27.31
C ILE A 464 -22.52 -6.67 -27.87
N SER A 465 -22.77 -7.73 -27.10
CA SER A 465 -22.59 -9.11 -27.56
C SER A 465 -23.63 -9.50 -28.63
N ASP A 466 -23.34 -10.53 -29.40
CA ASP A 466 -24.28 -11.17 -30.30
C ASP A 466 -25.46 -11.81 -29.54
N PHE A 467 -25.21 -12.41 -28.38
CA PHE A 467 -26.25 -12.86 -27.45
C PHE A 467 -27.23 -11.75 -27.08
N MET A 468 -26.74 -10.55 -26.77
CA MET A 468 -27.60 -9.40 -26.50
C MET A 468 -28.52 -9.06 -27.70
N LEU A 469 -28.05 -9.22 -28.93
CA LEU A 469 -28.88 -9.01 -30.12
C LEU A 469 -29.99 -10.06 -30.23
N TYR A 470 -29.67 -11.32 -29.96
CA TYR A 470 -30.67 -12.40 -29.89
C TYR A 470 -31.63 -12.19 -28.73
N THR A 471 -31.23 -11.59 -27.60
CA THR A 471 -32.13 -11.29 -26.47
C THR A 471 -33.06 -10.11 -26.79
N LEU A 472 -32.51 -9.02 -27.36
CA LEU A 472 -33.27 -7.82 -27.72
C LEU A 472 -34.25 -8.02 -28.89
N GLY A 473 -34.21 -9.18 -29.57
CA GLY A 473 -35.04 -9.47 -30.74
C GLY A 473 -34.58 -8.76 -32.01
N LEU A 474 -33.33 -8.30 -32.02
CA LEU A 474 -32.71 -7.65 -33.17
C LEU A 474 -32.15 -8.68 -34.16
N ARG A 475 -31.96 -9.93 -33.72
CA ARG A 475 -31.65 -11.10 -34.54
C ARG A 475 -32.70 -12.19 -34.36
N ASP A 476 -32.84 -13.01 -35.40
CA ASP A 476 -33.74 -14.16 -35.41
C ASP A 476 -33.22 -15.25 -34.47
N ALA A 477 -34.06 -15.66 -33.53
CA ALA A 477 -33.75 -16.70 -32.55
C ALA A 477 -33.55 -18.08 -33.21
N MET A 478 -34.23 -18.34 -34.35
CA MET A 478 -34.08 -19.61 -35.07
C MET A 478 -32.66 -19.85 -35.56
N GLU A 479 -31.92 -18.77 -35.85
CA GLU A 479 -30.54 -18.84 -36.31
C GLU A 479 -29.61 -19.43 -35.23
N LEU A 480 -29.80 -19.01 -33.97
CA LEU A 480 -29.08 -19.55 -32.83
C LEU A 480 -29.47 -21.01 -32.57
N ASP A 481 -30.77 -21.32 -32.65
CA ASP A 481 -31.27 -22.67 -32.43
C ASP A 481 -30.74 -23.65 -33.50
N GLU A 482 -30.64 -23.22 -34.76
CA GLU A 482 -30.01 -24.01 -35.85
C GLU A 482 -28.51 -24.25 -35.58
N MET A 483 -27.77 -23.24 -35.11
CA MET A 483 -26.35 -23.41 -34.77
C MET A 483 -26.15 -24.39 -33.60
N ILE A 484 -27.00 -24.32 -32.57
CA ILE A 484 -26.97 -25.23 -31.42
C ILE A 484 -27.33 -26.64 -31.87
N GLN A 485 -28.34 -26.80 -32.71
CA GLN A 485 -28.76 -28.10 -33.23
C GLN A 485 -27.66 -28.72 -34.11
N GLN A 486 -27.04 -27.95 -35.01
CA GLN A 486 -25.88 -28.40 -35.80
C GLN A 486 -24.72 -28.82 -34.91
N PHE A 487 -24.47 -28.11 -33.81
CA PHE A 487 -23.45 -28.48 -32.85
C PHE A 487 -23.79 -29.80 -32.10
N ILE A 488 -25.04 -29.98 -31.67
CA ILE A 488 -25.53 -31.22 -31.03
C ILE A 488 -25.41 -32.41 -32.00
N ASP A 489 -25.75 -32.19 -33.27
CA ASP A 489 -25.73 -33.21 -34.33
C ASP A 489 -24.31 -33.50 -34.87
N GLU A 490 -23.27 -32.89 -34.28
CA GLU A 490 -21.85 -32.95 -34.71
C GLU A 490 -21.63 -32.52 -36.18
N GLU A 491 -22.47 -31.62 -36.68
CA GLU A 491 -22.39 -31.05 -38.03
C GLU A 491 -21.46 -29.81 -38.09
N GLU A 492 -21.02 -29.42 -39.29
CA GLU A 492 -20.25 -28.19 -39.48
C GLU A 492 -21.18 -26.99 -39.28
N VAL A 493 -20.97 -26.23 -38.20
CA VAL A 493 -21.82 -25.09 -37.82
C VAL A 493 -21.70 -23.97 -38.85
N ASP A 494 -22.80 -23.65 -39.54
CA ASP A 494 -22.87 -22.54 -40.47
C ASP A 494 -23.04 -21.23 -39.70
N THR A 495 -22.10 -20.29 -39.88
CA THR A 495 -22.12 -19.00 -39.18
C THR A 495 -22.43 -17.89 -40.17
N PRO A 496 -23.39 -17.00 -39.89
CA PRO A 496 -23.74 -15.96 -40.84
C PRO A 496 -22.62 -14.93 -41.04
N ASP A 497 -22.36 -14.59 -42.30
CA ASP A 497 -21.28 -13.67 -42.72
C ASP A 497 -21.48 -12.19 -42.30
N HIS A 498 -22.69 -11.79 -41.87
CA HIS A 498 -23.05 -10.39 -41.61
C HIS A 498 -23.91 -10.19 -40.35
N ILE A 499 -23.36 -9.48 -39.36
CA ILE A 499 -24.01 -9.22 -38.05
C ILE A 499 -24.99 -8.02 -38.09
N GLY A 500 -25.08 -7.29 -39.21
CA GLY A 500 -25.90 -6.08 -39.33
C GLY A 500 -25.32 -4.87 -38.57
N SER A 501 -25.99 -3.72 -38.65
CA SER A 501 -25.66 -2.53 -37.87
C SER A 501 -26.92 -1.96 -37.24
N TYR A 502 -26.92 -1.77 -35.92
CA TYR A 502 -28.07 -1.32 -35.15
C TYR A 502 -27.83 0.09 -34.61
N THR A 503 -28.90 0.85 -34.44
CA THR A 503 -28.88 2.18 -33.84
C THR A 503 -29.43 2.13 -32.42
N TYR A 504 -29.13 3.15 -31.61
CA TYR A 504 -29.71 3.23 -30.27
C TYR A 504 -31.25 3.32 -30.29
N GLU A 505 -31.84 3.83 -31.37
CA GLU A 505 -33.30 3.86 -31.54
C GLU A 505 -33.90 2.46 -31.75
N ASP A 506 -33.12 1.50 -32.26
CA ASP A 506 -33.57 0.11 -32.44
C ASP A 506 -33.59 -0.66 -31.11
N ILE A 507 -32.81 -0.22 -30.12
CA ILE A 507 -32.72 -0.81 -28.78
C ILE A 507 -33.75 -0.17 -27.82
N LEU A 508 -34.00 1.13 -27.99
CA LEU A 508 -34.91 1.87 -27.13
C LEU A 508 -36.36 1.45 -27.34
N GLY A 509 -37.02 1.07 -26.25
CA GLY A 509 -38.41 0.66 -26.27
C GLY A 509 -38.65 -0.81 -26.56
N THR A 510 -37.61 -1.64 -26.63
CA THR A 510 -37.74 -3.09 -26.53
C THR A 510 -38.46 -3.46 -25.24
N THR A 511 -39.42 -4.37 -25.34
CA THR A 511 -40.28 -4.82 -24.23
C THR A 511 -40.12 -6.30 -23.97
N PHE A 512 -40.15 -6.67 -22.70
CA PHE A 512 -40.12 -8.04 -22.20
C PHE A 512 -41.31 -8.29 -21.29
N LYS A 513 -41.52 -9.56 -20.94
CA LYS A 513 -42.59 -10.03 -20.06
C LYS A 513 -41.99 -10.67 -18.82
N VAL A 514 -42.36 -10.17 -17.64
CA VAL A 514 -41.94 -10.74 -16.36
C VAL A 514 -43.02 -11.71 -15.88
N VAL A 515 -42.60 -12.91 -15.48
CA VAL A 515 -43.45 -13.98 -14.96
C VAL A 515 -42.94 -14.41 -13.59
N ASN A 516 -43.85 -14.73 -12.67
CA ASN A 516 -43.48 -15.23 -11.36
C ASN A 516 -43.27 -16.76 -11.41
N ARG A 517 -42.26 -17.29 -10.71
CA ARG A 517 -42.01 -18.75 -10.63
C ARG A 517 -43.21 -19.49 -10.03
N ALA A 518 -43.86 -18.91 -9.03
CA ALA A 518 -45.03 -19.52 -8.40
C ALA A 518 -46.20 -19.72 -9.38
N ASP A 519 -46.29 -18.94 -10.46
CA ASP A 519 -47.37 -19.02 -11.45
C ASP A 519 -47.18 -20.15 -12.47
N TYR A 520 -46.02 -20.80 -12.49
CA TYR A 520 -45.81 -22.03 -13.27
C TYR A 520 -46.67 -23.18 -12.78
N TYR A 521 -47.09 -23.13 -11.52
CA TYR A 521 -47.79 -24.22 -10.87
C TYR A 521 -49.29 -23.97 -10.83
N GLN A 522 -50.07 -25.00 -11.17
CA GLN A 522 -51.52 -24.98 -11.07
C GLN A 522 -51.99 -26.02 -10.05
N TYR A 523 -52.94 -25.63 -9.20
CA TYR A 523 -53.49 -26.56 -8.20
C TYR A 523 -54.41 -27.59 -8.85
N ASP A 524 -54.04 -28.87 -8.74
CA ASP A 524 -54.87 -29.99 -9.15
C ASP A 524 -55.80 -30.40 -8.00
N SER A 525 -57.10 -30.09 -8.15
CA SER A 525 -58.12 -30.42 -7.14
C SER A 525 -58.45 -31.91 -7.01
N GLN A 526 -58.13 -32.73 -8.02
CA GLN A 526 -58.38 -34.18 -8.03
C GLN A 526 -57.32 -34.93 -7.24
N TYR A 527 -56.05 -34.54 -7.38
CA TYR A 527 -54.91 -35.17 -6.71
C TYR A 527 -54.42 -34.39 -5.47
N GLN A 528 -54.98 -33.20 -5.23
CA GLN A 528 -54.65 -32.31 -4.10
C GLN A 528 -53.18 -31.87 -4.06
N VAL A 529 -52.55 -31.77 -5.23
CA VAL A 529 -51.13 -31.41 -5.41
C VAL A 529 -51.01 -30.27 -6.41
N TRP A 530 -49.89 -29.57 -6.37
CA TRP A 530 -49.55 -28.55 -7.36
C TRP A 530 -48.76 -29.19 -8.51
N THR A 531 -49.22 -28.96 -9.75
CA THR A 531 -48.57 -29.49 -10.95
C THR A 531 -47.86 -28.38 -11.70
N ASP A 532 -46.62 -28.64 -12.10
CA ASP A 532 -45.83 -27.76 -12.95
C ASP A 532 -46.39 -27.77 -14.38
N LYS A 533 -46.61 -26.59 -14.96
CA LYS A 533 -47.15 -26.38 -16.31
C LYS A 533 -46.13 -25.79 -17.28
N THR A 534 -44.84 -25.79 -16.94
CA THR A 534 -43.76 -25.28 -17.82
C THR A 534 -43.67 -26.01 -19.16
N ASP A 535 -43.93 -27.32 -19.21
CA ASP A 535 -43.98 -28.11 -20.46
C ASP A 535 -45.25 -27.87 -21.29
N ASN A 536 -46.23 -27.11 -20.77
CA ASN A 536 -47.49 -26.83 -21.45
C ASN A 536 -47.40 -25.52 -22.25
N ASP A 537 -47.14 -25.64 -23.55
CA ASP A 537 -46.98 -24.52 -24.48
C ASP A 537 -48.16 -23.52 -24.47
N GLU A 538 -49.41 -24.00 -24.43
CA GLU A 538 -50.58 -23.10 -24.43
C GLU A 538 -50.70 -22.32 -23.13
N TYR A 539 -50.48 -22.99 -21.99
CA TYR A 539 -50.48 -22.36 -20.66
C TYR A 539 -49.40 -21.30 -20.55
N MET A 540 -48.16 -21.64 -20.93
CA MET A 540 -47.03 -20.72 -20.84
C MET A 540 -47.20 -19.50 -21.76
N LYS A 541 -47.77 -19.66 -22.96
CA LYS A 541 -48.10 -18.52 -23.84
C LYS A 541 -49.13 -17.58 -23.21
N GLU A 542 -50.18 -18.12 -22.58
CA GLU A 542 -51.19 -17.30 -21.91
C GLU A 542 -50.59 -16.60 -20.67
N LEU A 543 -49.76 -17.31 -19.90
CA LEU A 543 -49.06 -16.78 -18.73
C LEU A 543 -48.13 -15.61 -19.09
N VAL A 544 -47.22 -15.81 -20.06
CA VAL A 544 -46.28 -14.78 -20.53
C VAL A 544 -47.02 -13.57 -21.09
N LYS A 545 -48.12 -13.78 -21.83
CA LYS A 545 -48.92 -12.69 -22.38
C LYS A 545 -49.57 -11.82 -21.30
N ASN A 546 -50.02 -12.45 -20.21
CA ASN A 546 -50.60 -11.77 -19.05
C ASN A 546 -49.54 -11.19 -18.09
N GLY A 547 -48.27 -11.59 -18.25
CA GLY A 547 -47.14 -11.09 -17.47
C GLY A 547 -46.91 -9.58 -17.59
N GLU A 548 -46.26 -9.02 -16.58
CA GLU A 548 -45.95 -7.59 -16.50
C GLU A 548 -44.96 -7.16 -17.59
N GLU A 549 -45.13 -5.96 -18.12
CA GLU A 549 -44.25 -5.43 -19.18
C GLU A 549 -43.02 -4.74 -18.57
N LEU A 550 -41.82 -5.27 -18.89
CA LEU A 550 -40.52 -4.68 -18.58
C LEU A 550 -39.96 -3.98 -19.82
N LYS A 551 -39.51 -2.73 -19.71
CA LYS A 551 -39.15 -1.92 -20.87
C LYS A 551 -37.76 -1.31 -20.81
N VAL A 552 -37.03 -1.37 -21.93
CA VAL A 552 -35.75 -0.67 -22.11
C VAL A 552 -35.99 0.82 -22.33
N VAL A 553 -35.50 1.67 -21.41
CA VAL A 553 -35.71 3.13 -21.43
C VAL A 553 -34.44 3.96 -21.67
N GLY A 554 -33.28 3.31 -21.65
CA GLY A 554 -31.99 3.97 -21.86
C GLY A 554 -30.90 3.05 -22.39
N VAL A 555 -29.85 3.67 -22.92
CA VAL A 555 -28.59 3.04 -23.30
C VAL A 555 -27.46 3.86 -22.67
N VAL A 556 -26.61 3.21 -21.89
CA VAL A 556 -25.50 3.83 -21.15
C VAL A 556 -24.17 3.21 -21.55
N GLN A 557 -23.11 3.99 -21.49
CA GLN A 557 -21.75 3.56 -21.81
C GLN A 557 -20.79 4.08 -20.74
N PRO A 558 -19.79 3.30 -20.31
CA PRO A 558 -18.74 3.81 -19.44
C PRO A 558 -18.09 5.08 -20.02
N ALA A 559 -17.81 6.07 -19.17
CA ALA A 559 -17.13 7.29 -19.59
C ALA A 559 -15.70 7.00 -20.09
N GLU A 560 -15.15 7.82 -21.01
CA GLU A 560 -13.82 7.60 -21.59
C GLU A 560 -12.67 7.59 -20.56
N ASP A 561 -12.87 8.25 -19.41
CA ASP A 561 -11.93 8.44 -18.32
C ASP A 561 -12.25 7.61 -17.06
N ALA A 562 -13.29 6.78 -17.08
CA ALA A 562 -13.62 5.91 -15.96
C ALA A 562 -12.52 4.83 -15.77
N ASN A 563 -11.89 4.79 -14.59
CA ASN A 563 -10.87 3.75 -14.30
C ASN A 563 -11.50 2.41 -13.88
N ALA A 564 -12.78 2.44 -13.49
CA ALA A 564 -13.52 1.32 -12.96
C ALA A 564 -14.94 1.29 -13.54
N VAL A 565 -15.49 0.09 -13.77
CA VAL A 565 -16.79 -0.12 -14.43
C VAL A 565 -17.68 -0.97 -13.52
N SER A 566 -18.53 -0.31 -12.74
CA SER A 566 -19.36 -0.95 -11.69
C SER A 566 -20.54 -1.79 -12.19
N LEU A 567 -21.04 -1.58 -13.41
CA LEU A 567 -22.12 -2.35 -14.02
C LEU A 567 -21.61 -3.31 -15.08
N SER A 568 -22.09 -4.56 -15.02
CA SER A 568 -21.89 -5.57 -16.06
C SER A 568 -22.47 -5.12 -17.42
N THR A 569 -21.78 -5.45 -18.51
CA THR A 569 -22.27 -5.19 -19.87
C THR A 569 -23.46 -6.09 -20.16
N GLY A 570 -24.63 -5.52 -20.49
CA GLY A 570 -25.88 -6.27 -20.65
C GLY A 570 -27.13 -5.39 -20.50
N ILE A 571 -28.19 -5.93 -19.90
CA ILE A 571 -29.43 -5.23 -19.55
C ILE A 571 -29.48 -5.11 -18.03
N GLY A 572 -29.29 -3.89 -17.52
CA GLY A 572 -29.42 -3.56 -16.11
C GLY A 572 -30.88 -3.33 -15.72
N TYR A 573 -31.38 -4.07 -14.73
CA TYR A 573 -32.69 -3.84 -14.13
C TYR A 573 -32.55 -3.33 -12.69
N MET A 574 -33.56 -2.61 -12.20
CA MET A 574 -33.55 -2.07 -10.84
C MET A 574 -33.79 -3.18 -9.80
N LYS A 575 -33.13 -3.09 -8.65
CA LYS A 575 -33.29 -4.02 -7.51
C LYS A 575 -34.73 -4.16 -7.04
N GLU A 576 -35.52 -3.10 -7.19
CA GLU A 576 -36.95 -3.09 -6.91
C GLU A 576 -37.74 -4.11 -7.74
N LEU A 577 -37.26 -4.51 -8.93
CA LEU A 577 -37.88 -5.57 -9.72
C LEU A 577 -37.80 -6.92 -9.01
N SER A 578 -36.61 -7.29 -8.52
CA SER A 578 -36.38 -8.53 -7.78
C SER A 578 -37.20 -8.57 -6.50
N ARG A 579 -37.32 -7.42 -5.80
CA ARG A 579 -38.19 -7.28 -4.63
C ARG A 579 -39.66 -7.46 -4.99
N HIS A 580 -40.13 -6.82 -6.06
CA HIS A 580 -41.52 -6.93 -6.53
C HIS A 580 -41.88 -8.39 -6.87
N VAL A 581 -41.02 -9.10 -7.61
CA VAL A 581 -41.24 -10.51 -7.96
C VAL A 581 -41.24 -11.42 -6.73
N ALA A 582 -40.35 -11.19 -5.77
CA ALA A 582 -40.33 -11.95 -4.51
C ALA A 582 -41.58 -11.70 -3.65
N GLU A 583 -42.04 -10.45 -3.54
CA GLU A 583 -43.27 -10.10 -2.83
C GLU A 583 -44.51 -10.73 -3.49
N GLU A 584 -44.56 -10.79 -4.82
CA GLU A 584 -45.62 -11.50 -5.54
C GLU A 584 -45.57 -13.01 -5.30
N ALA A 585 -44.38 -13.60 -5.28
CA ALA A 585 -44.18 -15.02 -5.00
C ALA A 585 -44.67 -15.36 -3.59
N GLU A 586 -44.31 -14.55 -2.58
CA GLU A 586 -44.79 -14.69 -1.20
C GLU A 586 -46.32 -14.69 -1.12
N ASN A 587 -46.99 -13.81 -1.89
CA ASN A 587 -48.45 -13.69 -1.89
C ASN A 587 -49.16 -14.78 -2.72
N SER A 588 -48.42 -15.63 -3.45
CA SER A 588 -48.98 -16.71 -4.25
C SER A 588 -49.62 -17.80 -3.37
N ALA A 589 -50.63 -18.48 -3.90
CA ALA A 589 -51.37 -19.49 -3.14
C ALA A 589 -50.51 -20.71 -2.77
N ILE A 590 -49.58 -21.11 -3.65
CA ILE A 590 -48.68 -22.24 -3.43
C ILE A 590 -47.65 -21.94 -2.34
N VAL A 591 -47.04 -20.76 -2.34
CA VAL A 591 -46.08 -20.34 -1.29
C VAL A 591 -46.79 -20.17 0.04
N GLN A 592 -47.96 -19.53 0.07
CA GLN A 592 -48.75 -19.41 1.30
C GLN A 592 -49.15 -20.77 1.88
N GLN A 593 -49.39 -21.77 1.03
CA GLN A 593 -49.67 -23.14 1.47
C GLN A 593 -48.43 -23.81 2.09
N GLN A 594 -47.25 -23.62 1.49
CA GLN A 594 -45.98 -24.14 2.03
C GLN A 594 -45.62 -23.46 3.36
N LEU A 595 -45.74 -22.13 3.44
CA LEU A 595 -45.50 -21.35 4.67
C LEU A 595 -46.42 -21.76 5.83
N GLN A 596 -47.69 -22.11 5.55
CA GLN A 596 -48.64 -22.54 6.57
C GLN A 596 -48.36 -23.96 7.11
N ASN A 597 -47.75 -24.84 6.31
CA ASN A 597 -47.45 -26.22 6.67
C ASN A 597 -45.98 -26.57 6.38
N PRO A 598 -45.05 -26.20 7.27
CA PRO A 598 -43.61 -26.37 7.02
C PRO A 598 -43.14 -27.82 6.94
N ASP A 599 -43.87 -28.75 7.57
CA ASP A 599 -43.50 -30.16 7.61
C ASP A 599 -43.99 -30.95 6.38
N VAL A 600 -44.80 -30.32 5.52
CA VAL A 600 -45.49 -30.98 4.39
C VAL A 600 -45.04 -30.36 3.07
N ASP A 601 -44.58 -31.19 2.15
CA ASP A 601 -44.24 -30.80 0.80
C ASP A 601 -45.52 -30.47 0.01
N VAL A 602 -45.63 -29.24 -0.51
CA VAL A 602 -46.82 -28.81 -1.28
C VAL A 602 -46.98 -29.51 -2.63
N PHE A 603 -45.91 -30.08 -3.18
CA PHE A 603 -45.94 -30.74 -4.48
C PHE A 603 -46.38 -32.19 -4.39
N THR A 604 -45.98 -32.90 -3.33
CA THR A 604 -46.39 -34.28 -3.10
C THR A 604 -47.57 -34.39 -2.13
N ASN A 605 -47.79 -33.39 -1.28
CA ASN A 605 -48.71 -33.39 -0.13
C ASN A 605 -48.35 -34.46 0.92
N GLU A 606 -47.06 -34.76 1.08
CA GLU A 606 -46.48 -35.72 2.03
C GLU A 606 -45.48 -35.01 2.97
N ALA A 607 -45.12 -35.64 4.09
CA ALA A 607 -44.15 -35.05 5.01
C ALA A 607 -42.72 -35.17 4.46
N PHE A 608 -41.89 -34.13 4.65
CA PHE A 608 -40.49 -34.18 4.22
C PHE A 608 -39.75 -35.35 4.88
N GLY A 609 -39.06 -36.17 4.08
CA GLY A 609 -38.24 -37.30 4.55
C GLY A 609 -38.96 -38.63 4.81
N GLU A 610 -40.24 -38.78 4.48
CA GLU A 610 -40.85 -40.11 4.35
C GLU A 610 -40.41 -40.73 3.02
N GLU A 611 -39.75 -41.90 3.05
CA GLU A 611 -39.66 -42.76 1.84
C GLU A 611 -41.10 -43.01 1.41
N SER A 612 -41.44 -42.69 0.16
CA SER A 612 -42.76 -42.81 -0.44
C SER A 612 -43.20 -44.28 -0.58
N GLY A 613 -43.33 -44.95 0.57
CA GLY A 613 -43.92 -46.24 0.72
C GLY A 613 -45.45 -46.09 0.69
N GLN A 614 -46.03 -46.26 -0.49
CA GLN A 614 -47.46 -46.48 -0.74
C GLN A 614 -48.35 -45.24 -0.91
N ARG A 615 -48.12 -44.46 -1.98
CA ARG A 615 -49.26 -44.21 -2.89
C ARG A 615 -49.37 -45.42 -3.81
N ASP A 616 -50.28 -46.34 -3.48
CA ASP A 616 -50.87 -47.19 -4.51
C ASP A 616 -51.55 -46.24 -5.49
N LEU A 617 -50.83 -45.81 -6.54
CA LEU A 617 -51.43 -45.26 -7.75
C LEU A 617 -52.55 -46.24 -8.11
N ASP A 618 -53.81 -45.84 -7.92
CA ASP A 618 -54.94 -46.69 -8.23
C ASP A 618 -54.91 -46.91 -9.73
N MET A 619 -54.34 -48.03 -10.17
CA MET A 619 -54.10 -48.33 -11.60
C MET A 619 -55.40 -48.32 -12.39
N ASN A 620 -56.55 -48.46 -11.72
CA ASN A 620 -57.89 -48.31 -12.32
C ASN A 620 -58.20 -46.87 -12.77
N SER A 621 -57.49 -45.88 -12.24
CA SER A 621 -57.62 -44.47 -12.64
C SER A 621 -56.80 -44.15 -13.90
N LEU A 622 -55.71 -44.88 -14.16
CA LEU A 622 -54.81 -44.66 -15.31
C LEU A 622 -55.36 -45.27 -16.60
N PHE A 623 -55.96 -46.46 -16.51
CA PHE A 623 -56.58 -47.14 -17.64
C PHE A 623 -57.86 -47.88 -17.24
N SER A 624 -58.86 -47.83 -18.12
CA SER A 624 -60.07 -48.64 -18.04
C SER A 624 -59.87 -49.93 -18.83
N VAL A 625 -60.13 -51.09 -18.21
CA VAL A 625 -60.02 -52.40 -18.85
C VAL A 625 -61.39 -52.97 -19.17
N ASP A 626 -61.65 -53.27 -20.43
CA ASP A 626 -62.83 -54.04 -20.85
C ASP A 626 -62.52 -55.55 -20.74
N GLU A 627 -62.96 -56.16 -19.63
CA GLU A 627 -62.73 -57.58 -19.32
C GLU A 627 -63.31 -58.53 -20.39
N ASP A 628 -64.42 -58.17 -21.03
CA ASP A 628 -65.05 -59.00 -22.08
C ASP A 628 -64.22 -58.94 -23.38
N ALA A 629 -63.66 -57.77 -23.70
CA ALA A 629 -62.79 -57.59 -24.86
C ALA A 629 -61.42 -58.30 -24.70
N ILE A 630 -60.84 -58.30 -23.48
CA ILE A 630 -59.64 -59.10 -23.18
C ILE A 630 -59.92 -60.60 -23.37
N GLN A 631 -61.08 -61.08 -22.96
CA GLN A 631 -61.42 -62.50 -23.08
C GLN A 631 -61.60 -62.94 -24.56
N GLU A 632 -62.09 -62.05 -25.43
CA GLU A 632 -62.16 -62.30 -26.89
C GLU A 632 -60.83 -62.11 -27.61
N ALA A 633 -59.90 -61.35 -27.04
CA ALA A 633 -58.59 -61.07 -27.64
C ALA A 633 -57.64 -62.29 -27.63
N PHE A 634 -57.89 -63.29 -26.78
CA PHE A 634 -57.06 -64.48 -26.64
C PHE A 634 -57.82 -65.78 -26.98
N GLY A 635 -57.53 -66.37 -28.14
CA GLY A 635 -58.05 -67.67 -28.57
C GLY A 635 -57.03 -68.80 -28.39
N PHE A 636 -57.46 -69.92 -27.79
CA PHE A 636 -56.63 -71.10 -27.51
C PHE A 636 -57.14 -72.35 -28.24
N ASP A 637 -56.33 -72.93 -29.14
CA ASP A 637 -56.67 -74.17 -29.87
C ASP A 637 -56.08 -75.41 -29.17
N GLU A 638 -56.93 -76.11 -28.41
CA GLU A 638 -56.56 -77.25 -27.57
C GLU A 638 -56.06 -78.47 -28.38
N SER A 639 -56.29 -78.50 -29.70
CA SER A 639 -55.95 -79.65 -30.55
C SER A 639 -54.51 -79.62 -31.11
N ALA A 640 -53.89 -78.45 -31.20
CA ALA A 640 -52.50 -78.29 -31.65
C ALA A 640 -51.46 -78.70 -30.58
N LEU A 641 -51.83 -78.61 -29.29
CA LEU A 641 -50.90 -78.85 -28.18
C LEU A 641 -50.59 -80.34 -27.93
N THR A 642 -51.45 -81.25 -28.40
CA THR A 642 -51.38 -82.66 -28.02
C THR A 642 -50.48 -83.49 -28.95
N GLU A 643 -50.30 -83.09 -30.22
CA GLU A 643 -49.43 -83.80 -31.19
C GLU A 643 -47.95 -83.41 -31.07
N GLY A 644 -47.63 -82.22 -30.53
CA GLY A 644 -46.24 -81.77 -30.33
C GLY A 644 -45.59 -82.20 -29.00
N MET A 645 -46.38 -82.66 -28.02
CA MET A 645 -45.88 -82.99 -26.68
C MET A 645 -45.29 -84.40 -26.55
N SER A 646 -45.43 -85.28 -27.54
CA SER A 646 -44.85 -86.65 -27.45
C SER A 646 -43.40 -86.75 -27.89
N ASP A 647 -42.93 -85.88 -28.79
CA ASP A 647 -41.53 -85.88 -29.28
C ASP A 647 -40.63 -84.90 -28.52
N ALA A 648 -41.17 -83.93 -27.78
CA ALA A 648 -40.41 -82.93 -27.02
C ALA A 648 -39.86 -83.42 -25.66
N PHE A 649 -40.26 -84.61 -25.21
CA PHE A 649 -39.90 -85.17 -23.89
C PHE A 649 -39.18 -86.53 -23.95
N ASP A 650 -38.52 -86.86 -25.06
CA ASP A 650 -37.62 -88.01 -25.14
C ASP A 650 -36.16 -87.59 -24.84
N PHE A 651 -35.75 -87.74 -23.58
CA PHE A 651 -34.40 -87.43 -23.10
C PHE A 651 -33.46 -88.64 -23.07
N SER A 652 -33.75 -89.68 -23.85
CA SER A 652 -32.98 -90.94 -23.79
C SER A 652 -31.52 -90.81 -24.27
N ASP A 653 -31.20 -89.88 -25.17
CA ASP A 653 -29.83 -89.67 -25.66
C ASP A 653 -28.98 -88.72 -24.79
N ALA A 654 -29.59 -87.84 -23.98
CA ALA A 654 -28.88 -86.92 -23.09
C ALA A 654 -28.24 -87.59 -21.86
N MET A 655 -28.64 -88.83 -21.55
CA MET A 655 -28.21 -89.59 -20.36
C MET A 655 -27.21 -90.71 -20.66
N SER A 656 -26.61 -90.73 -21.87
CA SER A 656 -25.60 -91.71 -22.25
C SER A 656 -24.28 -91.06 -22.68
N ALA A 657 -23.70 -90.25 -21.79
CA ALA A 657 -22.30 -89.86 -21.87
C ALA A 657 -21.49 -90.60 -20.78
N ASP A 658 -20.55 -91.42 -21.25
CA ASP A 658 -19.56 -92.16 -20.50
C ASP A 658 -18.76 -91.26 -19.54
N GLY A 659 -18.52 -91.74 -18.30
CA GLY A 659 -17.94 -90.99 -17.19
C GLY A 659 -16.42 -90.79 -17.27
N SER A 660 -15.88 -90.48 -18.45
CA SER A 660 -14.43 -90.35 -18.67
C SER A 660 -13.95 -89.00 -19.23
N THR A 661 -14.81 -87.98 -19.31
CA THR A 661 -14.44 -86.62 -19.78
C THR A 661 -14.53 -85.52 -18.73
N LEU A 662 -14.83 -85.85 -17.47
CA LEU A 662 -14.75 -84.90 -16.34
C LEU A 662 -13.36 -84.99 -15.70
N ASP A 663 -12.46 -84.08 -16.09
CA ASP A 663 -11.20 -83.89 -15.39
C ASP A 663 -11.43 -83.07 -14.11
N LEU A 664 -11.52 -83.77 -12.98
CA LEU A 664 -11.69 -83.18 -11.64
C LEU A 664 -10.34 -83.01 -10.91
N SER A 665 -9.20 -83.11 -11.59
CA SER A 665 -7.88 -83.09 -10.93
C SER A 665 -7.41 -81.71 -10.46
N GLY A 666 -8.13 -80.63 -10.80
CA GLY A 666 -7.83 -79.26 -10.35
C GLY A 666 -8.81 -78.65 -9.35
N LEU A 667 -9.88 -79.36 -8.93
CA LEU A 667 -11.01 -78.75 -8.22
C LEU A 667 -10.95 -78.82 -6.69
N MET A 668 -9.90 -79.38 -6.10
CA MET A 668 -9.59 -79.19 -4.68
C MET A 668 -8.09 -79.13 -4.46
N ASN A 669 -7.53 -77.95 -4.68
CA ASN A 669 -6.23 -77.60 -4.16
C ASN A 669 -6.43 -76.95 -2.78
N MET A 670 -6.32 -77.74 -1.71
CA MET A 670 -6.39 -77.23 -0.33
C MET A 670 -5.19 -76.33 0.04
N GLU A 671 -4.22 -76.15 -0.86
CA GLU A 671 -3.09 -75.23 -0.70
C GLU A 671 -3.39 -73.78 -1.14
N ASP A 672 -4.48 -73.54 -1.88
CA ASP A 672 -4.88 -72.18 -2.33
C ASP A 672 -6.01 -71.57 -1.48
N ILE A 673 -6.41 -72.23 -0.37
CA ILE A 673 -7.26 -71.60 0.65
C ILE A 673 -6.36 -70.66 1.47
N SER A 674 -6.16 -69.46 0.93
CA SER A 674 -5.76 -68.33 1.75
C SER A 674 -6.93 -67.98 2.66
N LEU A 675 -6.94 -68.54 3.87
CA LEU A 675 -7.66 -67.93 4.98
C LEU A 675 -6.95 -66.59 5.24
N THR A 676 -7.33 -65.57 4.47
CA THR A 676 -7.17 -64.19 4.92
C THR A 676 -8.11 -64.03 6.09
N LEU A 677 -7.62 -64.46 7.26
CA LEU A 677 -8.01 -63.84 8.51
C LEU A 677 -7.96 -62.33 8.24
N PRO A 678 -9.01 -61.54 8.53
CA PRO A 678 -8.79 -60.11 8.63
C PRO A 678 -7.58 -59.96 9.56
N GLU A 679 -6.57 -59.22 9.12
CA GLU A 679 -5.39 -58.99 9.95
C GLU A 679 -5.92 -58.67 11.34
N MET A 680 -5.45 -59.43 12.35
CA MET A 680 -5.74 -59.10 13.74
C MET A 680 -5.56 -57.59 13.82
N PRO A 681 -6.60 -56.79 14.19
CA PRO A 681 -6.46 -55.35 14.15
C PRO A 681 -5.18 -55.10 14.92
N GLU A 682 -4.13 -54.61 14.27
CA GLU A 682 -2.89 -54.43 14.99
C GLU A 682 -3.28 -53.56 16.18
N LEU A 683 -2.97 -54.04 17.39
CA LEU A 683 -3.37 -53.36 18.60
C LEU A 683 -2.81 -51.96 18.46
N ASN A 684 -3.68 -51.00 18.11
CA ASN A 684 -3.27 -49.81 17.39
C ASN A 684 -2.38 -49.02 18.34
N MET A 685 -1.07 -49.22 18.20
CA MET A 685 -0.09 -48.60 19.06
C MET A 685 -0.19 -47.09 18.90
N GLN A 686 -0.69 -46.61 17.77
CA GLN A 686 -0.96 -45.21 17.49
C GLN A 686 -2.13 -44.67 18.33
N ASP A 687 -3.18 -45.45 18.61
CA ASP A 687 -4.28 -45.03 19.52
C ASP A 687 -3.89 -45.11 21.01
N ILE A 688 -2.98 -46.01 21.36
CA ILE A 688 -2.43 -46.08 22.72
C ILE A 688 -1.37 -44.97 22.94
N MET A 689 -0.56 -44.68 21.91
CA MET A 689 0.49 -43.66 21.92
C MET A 689 -0.07 -42.25 21.70
N SER A 690 -1.17 -42.06 20.96
CA SER A 690 -1.84 -40.75 20.84
C SER A 690 -2.37 -40.26 22.18
N GLY A 691 -2.67 -41.18 23.09
CA GLY A 691 -3.01 -40.90 24.48
C GLY A 691 -1.82 -40.69 25.42
N ILE A 692 -0.58 -40.89 24.97
CA ILE A 692 0.67 -40.66 25.71
C ILE A 692 1.31 -39.39 25.16
N ARG A 693 1.12 -38.26 25.85
CA ARG A 693 1.80 -37.01 25.49
C ARG A 693 3.30 -37.15 25.78
N LEU A 694 4.08 -37.35 24.72
CA LEU A 694 5.53 -37.14 24.74
C LEU A 694 5.77 -35.65 24.50
N GLU A 695 5.91 -34.87 25.56
CA GLU A 695 6.42 -33.49 25.44
C GLU A 695 7.91 -33.57 25.14
N VAL A 696 8.26 -33.60 23.86
CA VAL A 696 9.65 -33.62 23.42
C VAL A 696 10.13 -32.18 23.29
N SER A 697 11.17 -31.82 24.05
CA SER A 697 11.76 -30.48 23.92
C SER A 697 12.66 -30.40 22.68
N ALA A 698 12.67 -29.25 22.00
CA ALA A 698 13.57 -29.00 20.86
C ALA A 698 15.05 -29.18 21.22
N GLU A 699 15.43 -28.96 22.49
CA GLU A 699 16.79 -29.17 22.99
C GLU A 699 17.18 -30.66 23.05
N GLU A 700 16.24 -31.55 23.38
CA GLU A 700 16.51 -32.99 23.46
C GLU A 700 16.62 -33.64 22.06
N LEU A 701 15.81 -33.20 21.09
CA LEU A 701 15.94 -33.64 19.69
C LEU A 701 17.24 -33.12 19.06
N ALA A 702 17.61 -31.87 19.33
CA ALA A 702 18.88 -31.31 18.87
C ALA A 702 20.09 -32.10 19.41
N GLN A 703 20.00 -32.59 20.66
CA GLN A 703 21.05 -33.39 21.28
C GLN A 703 21.22 -34.76 20.59
N ILE A 704 20.11 -35.45 20.27
CA ILE A 704 20.14 -36.74 19.55
C ILE A 704 20.73 -36.56 18.15
N ALA A 705 20.28 -35.54 17.42
CA ALA A 705 20.79 -35.24 16.09
C ALA A 705 22.30 -34.93 16.12
N SER A 706 22.75 -34.13 17.10
CA SER A 706 24.17 -33.82 17.30
C SER A 706 25.00 -35.08 17.60
N ASP A 707 24.52 -35.98 18.45
CA ASP A 707 25.25 -37.19 18.83
C ASP A 707 25.35 -38.20 17.68
N LEU A 708 24.32 -38.30 16.84
CA LEU A 708 24.31 -39.12 15.62
C LEU A 708 25.21 -38.56 14.54
N LEU A 709 25.17 -37.23 14.29
CA LEU A 709 26.05 -36.57 13.33
C LEU A 709 27.53 -36.68 13.71
N GLN A 710 27.84 -36.55 15.01
CA GLN A 710 29.21 -36.72 15.49
C GLN A 710 29.71 -38.17 15.28
N GLY A 711 28.83 -39.17 15.44
CA GLY A 711 29.19 -40.55 15.15
C GLY A 711 29.35 -40.82 13.65
N TYR A 712 28.53 -40.19 12.80
CA TYR A 712 28.67 -40.30 11.34
C TYR A 712 29.99 -39.72 10.83
N GLN A 713 30.45 -38.59 11.39
CA GLN A 713 31.78 -38.04 11.09
C GLN A 713 32.92 -39.03 11.46
N GLY A 714 32.76 -39.78 12.55
CA GLY A 714 33.71 -40.84 12.93
C GLY A 714 33.71 -42.04 11.98
N TYR A 715 32.55 -42.35 11.39
CA TYR A 715 32.38 -43.38 10.35
C TYR A 715 32.97 -42.93 9.01
N ALA A 716 32.74 -41.68 8.60
CA ALA A 716 33.29 -41.07 7.39
C ALA A 716 34.83 -41.02 7.41
N ALA A 717 35.45 -40.74 8.56
CA ALA A 717 36.92 -40.76 8.70
C ALA A 717 37.57 -42.13 8.42
N GLN A 718 36.80 -43.22 8.49
CA GLN A 718 37.26 -44.58 8.19
C GLN A 718 36.85 -45.06 6.78
N ASN A 719 35.94 -44.33 6.12
CA ASN A 719 35.42 -44.61 4.79
C ASN A 719 35.53 -43.35 3.91
N PRO A 720 36.67 -43.14 3.22
CA PRO A 720 36.92 -41.90 2.45
C PRO A 720 35.87 -41.59 1.37
N ALA A 721 35.17 -42.61 0.86
CA ALA A 721 34.08 -42.44 -0.11
C ALA A 721 32.77 -41.92 0.52
N ALA A 722 32.64 -41.93 1.85
CA ALA A 722 31.53 -41.38 2.63
C ALA A 722 31.90 -40.05 3.31
N ASP A 723 33.10 -39.52 3.05
CA ASP A 723 33.55 -38.22 3.58
C ASP A 723 33.18 -37.09 2.63
N TYR A 724 31.96 -36.59 2.81
CA TYR A 724 31.40 -35.52 2.00
C TYR A 724 31.82 -34.10 2.44
N SER A 725 32.73 -33.98 3.41
CA SER A 725 33.13 -32.68 3.96
C SER A 725 33.91 -31.78 2.98
N GLY A 726 34.47 -32.36 1.91
CA GLY A 726 35.24 -31.67 0.86
C GLY A 726 34.49 -31.42 -0.45
N LEU A 727 33.20 -31.78 -0.56
CA LEU A 727 32.42 -31.77 -1.81
C LEU A 727 32.51 -30.44 -2.58
N GLY A 728 32.42 -29.30 -1.89
CA GLY A 728 32.48 -27.98 -2.52
C GLY A 728 33.81 -27.71 -3.23
N GLU A 729 34.95 -28.12 -2.65
CA GLU A 729 36.27 -27.94 -3.28
C GLU A 729 36.45 -28.89 -4.48
N ASP A 730 35.94 -30.12 -4.37
CA ASP A 730 36.01 -31.15 -5.40
C ASP A 730 35.20 -30.77 -6.66
N PHE A 731 34.03 -30.18 -6.46
CA PHE A 731 33.19 -29.67 -7.56
C PHE A 731 33.79 -28.42 -8.22
N LEU A 732 34.39 -27.50 -7.44
CA LEU A 732 35.13 -26.38 -8.01
C LEU A 732 36.31 -26.85 -8.88
N GLY A 733 36.94 -27.97 -8.51
CA GLY A 733 37.94 -28.66 -9.33
C GLY A 733 37.37 -29.20 -10.65
N TYR A 734 36.19 -29.83 -10.59
CA TYR A 734 35.47 -30.31 -11.78
C TYR A 734 35.13 -29.20 -12.77
N LEU A 735 34.66 -28.04 -12.29
CA LEU A 735 34.34 -26.88 -13.14
C LEU A 735 35.54 -26.36 -13.95
N GLN A 736 36.78 -26.70 -13.55
CA GLN A 736 37.99 -26.35 -14.29
C GLN A 736 38.36 -27.34 -15.40
N THR A 737 37.71 -28.50 -15.47
CA THR A 737 37.96 -29.52 -16.51
C THR A 737 37.48 -29.07 -17.89
N ASP A 738 38.07 -29.65 -18.94
CA ASP A 738 37.66 -29.34 -20.31
C ASP A 738 36.26 -29.90 -20.62
N GLU A 739 35.87 -31.03 -20.01
CA GLU A 739 34.52 -31.57 -20.10
C GLU A 739 33.46 -30.63 -19.52
N ALA A 740 33.63 -30.14 -18.28
CA ALA A 740 32.66 -29.22 -17.65
C ALA A 740 32.51 -27.91 -18.45
N LYS A 741 33.62 -27.38 -18.98
CA LYS A 741 33.61 -26.18 -19.83
C LYS A 741 32.87 -26.39 -21.15
N GLN A 742 32.93 -27.59 -21.73
CA GLN A 742 32.18 -27.92 -22.94
C GLN A 742 30.67 -28.04 -22.68
N ILE A 743 30.27 -28.66 -21.57
CA ILE A 743 28.86 -28.76 -21.15
C ILE A 743 28.28 -27.36 -20.94
N LEU A 744 28.98 -26.50 -20.20
CA LEU A 744 28.57 -25.10 -19.99
C LEU A 744 28.49 -24.32 -21.31
N SER A 745 29.53 -24.38 -22.15
CA SER A 745 29.57 -23.64 -23.41
C SER A 745 28.46 -24.05 -24.36
N ARG A 746 28.11 -25.34 -24.44
CA ARG A 746 27.04 -25.83 -25.31
C ARG A 746 25.68 -25.33 -24.86
N ASN A 747 25.32 -25.54 -23.59
CA ASN A 747 24.01 -25.17 -23.07
C ASN A 747 23.81 -23.64 -23.04
N ILE A 748 24.84 -22.86 -22.69
CA ILE A 748 24.78 -21.39 -22.76
C ILE A 748 24.61 -20.92 -24.21
N THR A 749 25.22 -21.62 -25.19
CA THR A 749 25.01 -21.30 -26.62
C THR A 749 23.58 -21.61 -27.06
N GLU A 750 22.99 -22.73 -26.63
CA GLU A 750 21.59 -23.07 -26.90
C GLU A 750 20.63 -22.03 -26.31
N ILE A 751 20.87 -21.59 -25.07
CA ILE A 751 20.09 -20.54 -24.41
C ILE A 751 20.14 -19.24 -25.22
N ILE A 752 21.34 -18.79 -25.63
CA ILE A 752 21.51 -17.55 -26.40
C ILE A 752 20.93 -17.64 -27.83
N GLN A 753 21.00 -18.81 -28.48
CA GLN A 753 20.47 -18.99 -29.83
C GLN A 753 18.94 -19.06 -29.87
N SER A 754 18.29 -19.52 -28.79
CA SER A 754 16.83 -19.56 -28.68
C SER A 754 16.17 -18.17 -28.68
N SER A 755 16.93 -17.11 -28.38
CA SER A 755 16.46 -15.70 -28.34
C SER A 755 16.53 -14.96 -29.70
N GLY A 756 16.84 -15.66 -30.79
CA GLY A 756 16.50 -15.23 -32.16
C GLY A 756 17.34 -14.15 -32.86
N THR A 757 18.27 -13.44 -32.21
CA THR A 757 18.87 -12.25 -32.87
C THR A 757 20.35 -11.93 -32.60
N VAL A 758 21.25 -12.91 -32.42
CA VAL A 758 22.71 -12.60 -32.35
C VAL A 758 23.59 -13.69 -32.96
N THR A 759 24.48 -13.32 -33.90
CA THR A 759 25.60 -14.17 -34.34
C THR A 759 26.89 -13.76 -33.62
N VAL A 760 27.28 -14.52 -32.60
CA VAL A 760 28.55 -14.36 -31.86
C VAL A 760 29.51 -15.48 -32.24
N SER A 761 30.82 -15.20 -32.34
CA SER A 761 31.80 -16.26 -32.62
C SER A 761 32.05 -17.15 -31.39
N ASN A 762 32.32 -18.44 -31.61
CA ASN A 762 32.63 -19.38 -30.52
C ASN A 762 33.81 -18.93 -29.65
N GLU A 763 34.80 -18.22 -30.21
CA GLU A 763 35.94 -17.70 -29.45
C GLU A 763 35.53 -16.57 -28.48
N GLN A 764 34.59 -15.71 -28.89
CA GLN A 764 34.07 -14.63 -28.05
C GLN A 764 33.17 -15.13 -26.92
N LEU A 765 32.38 -16.18 -27.18
CA LEU A 765 31.57 -16.86 -26.16
C LEU A 765 32.44 -17.59 -25.13
N GLN A 766 33.50 -18.28 -25.57
CA GLN A 766 34.44 -18.94 -24.67
C GLN A 766 35.17 -17.95 -23.76
N GLN A 767 35.44 -16.72 -24.22
CA GLN A 767 36.04 -15.69 -23.39
C GLN A 767 35.06 -15.17 -22.32
N LEU A 768 33.80 -14.93 -22.68
CA LEU A 768 32.75 -14.52 -21.74
C LEU A 768 32.58 -15.55 -20.62
N VAL A 769 32.42 -16.83 -20.99
CA VAL A 769 32.22 -17.91 -20.03
C VAL A 769 33.40 -18.01 -19.07
N ARG A 770 34.65 -17.81 -19.53
CA ARG A 770 35.82 -17.79 -18.64
C ARG A 770 35.80 -16.63 -17.63
N GLU A 771 35.41 -15.43 -18.07
CA GLU A 771 35.36 -14.27 -17.17
C GLU A 771 34.23 -14.37 -16.14
N VAL A 772 33.04 -14.83 -16.56
CA VAL A 772 31.89 -15.05 -15.67
C VAL A 772 32.21 -16.14 -14.65
N MET A 773 32.80 -17.27 -15.07
CA MET A 773 33.14 -18.37 -14.16
C MET A 773 34.28 -18.02 -13.20
N ALA A 774 35.24 -17.19 -13.61
CA ALA A 774 36.29 -16.73 -12.70
C ALA A 774 35.73 -15.85 -11.57
N GLY A 775 34.74 -15.01 -11.87
CA GLY A 775 34.05 -14.21 -10.85
C GLY A 775 33.10 -15.06 -9.99
N TYR A 776 32.40 -16.06 -10.58
CA TYR A 776 31.58 -17.00 -9.83
C TYR A 776 32.39 -17.78 -8.80
N GLN A 777 33.59 -18.26 -9.17
CA GLN A 777 34.47 -18.96 -8.23
C GLN A 777 34.87 -18.10 -7.03
N GLN A 778 35.10 -16.80 -7.23
CA GLN A 778 35.38 -15.88 -6.12
C GLN A 778 34.14 -15.63 -5.25
N TYR A 779 32.97 -15.50 -5.89
CA TYR A 779 31.70 -15.28 -5.21
C TYR A 779 31.29 -16.48 -4.35
N ALA A 780 31.31 -17.69 -4.93
CA ALA A 780 30.99 -18.93 -4.22
C ALA A 780 31.94 -19.18 -3.05
N ALA A 781 33.25 -18.93 -3.22
CA ALA A 781 34.23 -19.03 -2.15
C ALA A 781 34.03 -17.99 -1.03
N SER A 782 33.54 -16.79 -1.36
CA SER A 782 33.31 -15.71 -0.38
C SER A 782 32.04 -15.91 0.46
N ASN A 783 31.02 -16.53 -0.12
CA ASN A 783 29.73 -16.80 0.55
C ASN A 783 29.64 -18.20 1.16
N GLY A 784 30.70 -19.03 1.04
CA GLY A 784 30.72 -20.36 1.63
C GLY A 784 29.76 -21.35 0.96
N TYR A 785 29.45 -21.14 -0.32
CA TYR A 785 28.54 -21.99 -1.09
C TYR A 785 29.24 -23.30 -1.44
N THR A 786 28.97 -24.33 -0.63
CA THR A 786 29.61 -25.66 -0.73
C THR A 786 28.65 -26.75 -1.20
N ASP A 787 27.35 -26.46 -1.30
CA ASP A 787 26.32 -27.42 -1.71
C ASP A 787 26.20 -27.47 -3.24
N ILE A 788 26.40 -28.66 -3.82
CA ILE A 788 26.43 -28.86 -5.27
C ILE A 788 25.01 -28.92 -5.85
N ASN A 789 24.03 -29.35 -5.05
CA ASN A 789 22.67 -29.56 -5.53
C ASN A 789 21.91 -28.24 -5.76
N ARG A 790 22.46 -27.13 -5.27
CA ARG A 790 21.93 -25.76 -5.43
C ARG A 790 22.81 -24.89 -6.32
N PHE A 791 23.64 -25.51 -7.16
CA PHE A 791 24.56 -24.79 -8.05
C PHE A 791 23.83 -23.83 -9.00
N ASP A 792 22.68 -24.24 -9.51
CA ASP A 792 21.79 -23.43 -10.33
C ASP A 792 21.30 -22.19 -9.58
N GLU A 793 20.81 -22.33 -8.35
CA GLU A 793 20.40 -21.21 -7.51
C GLU A 793 21.56 -20.25 -7.21
N TYR A 794 22.73 -20.78 -6.85
CA TYR A 794 23.91 -19.96 -6.53
C TYR A 794 24.46 -19.24 -7.76
N LEU A 795 24.41 -19.89 -8.93
CA LEU A 795 24.79 -19.28 -10.18
C LEU A 795 23.82 -18.17 -10.59
N ILE A 796 22.50 -18.37 -10.40
CA ILE A 796 21.48 -17.34 -10.64
C ILE A 796 21.72 -16.15 -9.72
N GLU A 797 21.91 -16.39 -8.42
CA GLU A 797 22.18 -15.35 -7.44
C GLU A 797 23.44 -14.55 -7.82
N TYR A 798 24.52 -15.25 -8.22
CA TYR A 798 25.73 -14.61 -8.71
C TYR A 798 25.49 -13.78 -9.98
N LEU A 799 24.76 -14.32 -10.98
CA LEU A 799 24.47 -13.62 -12.23
C LEU A 799 23.63 -12.36 -12.03
N GLN A 800 22.85 -12.31 -10.94
CA GLN A 800 22.10 -11.12 -10.52
C GLN A 800 22.96 -10.08 -9.77
N THR A 801 24.17 -10.45 -9.32
CA THR A 801 25.06 -9.48 -8.65
C THR A 801 25.54 -8.39 -9.62
N ALA A 802 25.76 -7.19 -9.07
CA ALA A 802 26.28 -6.06 -9.83
C ALA A 802 27.62 -6.38 -10.54
N GLN A 803 28.44 -7.27 -9.97
CA GLN A 803 29.72 -7.68 -10.55
C GLN A 803 29.53 -8.56 -11.80
N ALA A 804 28.61 -9.52 -11.76
CA ALA A 804 28.29 -10.35 -12.92
C ALA A 804 27.57 -9.55 -14.00
N GLN A 805 26.63 -8.68 -13.61
CA GLN A 805 25.96 -7.76 -14.55
C GLN A 805 26.95 -6.82 -15.23
N GLU A 806 28.00 -6.34 -14.55
CA GLU A 806 29.04 -5.52 -15.17
C GLU A 806 29.88 -6.30 -16.19
N ILE A 807 30.19 -7.58 -15.93
CA ILE A 807 30.89 -8.46 -16.88
C ILE A 807 30.03 -8.68 -18.12
N LEU A 808 28.74 -8.99 -17.92
CA LEU A 808 27.78 -9.21 -19.00
C LEU A 808 27.54 -7.93 -19.82
N SER A 809 27.35 -6.78 -19.16
CA SER A 809 27.10 -5.50 -19.83
C SER A 809 28.32 -5.01 -20.60
N ARG A 810 29.53 -5.18 -20.05
CA ARG A 810 30.78 -4.81 -20.73
C ARG A 810 30.97 -5.65 -21.98
N TRP A 811 30.84 -6.97 -21.87
CA TRP A 811 30.96 -7.87 -23.01
C TRP A 811 29.88 -7.63 -24.07
N ALA A 812 28.63 -7.41 -23.64
CA ALA A 812 27.51 -7.06 -24.52
C ALA A 812 27.80 -5.75 -25.28
N SER A 813 28.30 -4.71 -24.60
CA SER A 813 28.63 -3.42 -25.22
C SER A 813 29.75 -3.51 -26.27
N GLU A 814 30.68 -4.45 -26.12
CA GLU A 814 31.82 -4.62 -27.03
C GLU A 814 31.50 -5.54 -28.22
N ASN A 815 30.56 -6.49 -28.07
CA ASN A 815 30.37 -7.59 -29.02
C ASN A 815 28.94 -7.72 -29.59
N ILE A 816 27.95 -7.01 -29.05
CA ILE A 816 26.55 -7.09 -29.49
C ILE A 816 25.95 -5.66 -29.59
N LYS A 817 25.37 -5.33 -30.74
CA LYS A 817 24.35 -4.29 -30.84
C LYS A 817 23.03 -4.98 -31.06
N ILE A 818 22.12 -4.96 -30.07
CA ILE A 818 20.65 -5.02 -30.20
C ILE A 818 20.05 -4.87 -28.77
N GLU A 819 18.92 -4.15 -28.69
CA GLU A 819 18.04 -3.97 -27.54
C GLU A 819 17.22 -5.25 -27.25
N GLY A 820 17.12 -5.67 -25.99
CA GLY A 820 16.20 -6.72 -25.53
C GLY A 820 16.71 -7.50 -24.32
N ASN A 821 15.81 -7.86 -23.39
CA ASN A 821 16.11 -8.72 -22.23
C ASN A 821 16.14 -10.19 -22.66
N VAL A 822 17.23 -10.90 -22.35
CA VAL A 822 17.31 -12.35 -22.46
C VAL A 822 16.64 -12.96 -21.23
N SER A 823 15.54 -13.69 -21.42
CA SER A 823 14.91 -14.49 -20.37
C SER A 823 15.39 -15.93 -20.49
N ILE A 824 15.87 -16.51 -19.39
CA ILE A 824 16.32 -17.90 -19.29
C ILE A 824 15.17 -18.68 -18.65
N THR A 825 14.68 -19.74 -19.28
CA THR A 825 13.58 -20.55 -18.73
C THR A 825 14.09 -21.54 -17.70
N ALA A 826 13.26 -21.90 -16.72
CA ALA A 826 13.60 -22.89 -15.68
C ALA A 826 14.03 -24.23 -16.29
N GLU A 827 13.33 -24.66 -17.33
CA GLU A 827 13.59 -25.91 -18.07
C GLU A 827 14.99 -25.94 -18.73
N GLN A 828 15.49 -24.78 -19.21
CA GLN A 828 16.82 -24.66 -19.79
C GLN A 828 17.93 -24.76 -18.73
N LEU A 829 17.66 -24.26 -17.52
CA LEU A 829 18.57 -24.34 -16.38
C LEU A 829 18.58 -25.73 -15.77
N GLU A 830 17.42 -26.38 -15.69
CA GLU A 830 17.26 -27.75 -15.20
C GLU A 830 18.01 -28.75 -16.11
N LYS A 831 17.94 -28.55 -17.43
CA LYS A 831 18.76 -29.32 -18.38
C LYS A 831 20.26 -29.12 -18.14
N LEU A 832 20.69 -27.88 -17.90
CA LEU A 832 22.10 -27.58 -17.62
C LEU A 832 22.55 -28.22 -16.29
N SER A 833 21.76 -28.10 -15.22
CA SER A 833 22.08 -28.66 -13.91
C SER A 833 22.17 -30.19 -13.98
N ALA A 834 21.20 -30.85 -14.63
CA ALA A 834 21.20 -32.30 -14.82
C ALA A 834 22.44 -32.79 -15.58
N GLU A 835 22.84 -32.11 -16.67
CA GLU A 835 24.05 -32.47 -17.42
C GLU A 835 25.34 -32.21 -16.64
N MET A 836 25.39 -31.16 -15.81
CA MET A 836 26.54 -30.84 -14.96
C MET A 836 26.70 -31.84 -13.81
N VAL A 837 25.60 -32.26 -13.17
CA VAL A 837 25.59 -33.29 -12.12
C VAL A 837 26.03 -34.64 -12.69
N ALA A 838 25.48 -35.04 -13.85
CA ALA A 838 25.90 -36.28 -14.53
C ALA A 838 27.38 -36.25 -14.92
N GLY A 839 27.90 -35.09 -15.33
CA GLY A 839 29.31 -34.91 -15.65
C GLY A 839 30.22 -34.94 -14.40
N TYR A 840 29.75 -34.40 -13.27
CA TYR A 840 30.48 -34.47 -11.99
C TYR A 840 30.55 -35.91 -11.47
N GLN A 841 29.46 -36.70 -11.58
CA GLN A 841 29.45 -38.11 -11.18
C GLN A 841 30.56 -38.91 -11.89
N GLN A 842 30.76 -38.67 -13.19
CA GLN A 842 31.84 -39.32 -13.95
C GLN A 842 33.23 -38.87 -13.49
N TYR A 843 33.38 -37.58 -13.17
CA TYR A 843 34.62 -37.02 -12.63
C TYR A 843 34.94 -37.56 -11.23
N ALA A 844 33.94 -37.64 -10.34
CA ALA A 844 34.08 -38.16 -8.99
C ALA A 844 34.47 -39.64 -9.00
N ALA A 845 33.81 -40.46 -9.84
CA ALA A 845 34.15 -41.86 -10.03
C ALA A 845 35.58 -42.08 -10.57
N ALA A 846 36.05 -41.19 -11.46
CA ALA A 846 37.39 -41.28 -12.05
C ALA A 846 38.51 -40.84 -11.09
N ASN A 847 38.23 -39.93 -10.15
CA ASN A 847 39.21 -39.38 -9.21
C ASN A 847 39.09 -39.96 -7.78
N GLY A 848 38.15 -40.88 -7.54
CA GLY A 848 37.95 -41.53 -6.25
C GLY A 848 37.33 -40.61 -5.20
N LEU A 849 36.50 -39.66 -5.63
CA LEU A 849 35.83 -38.67 -4.79
C LEU A 849 34.41 -39.15 -4.40
N PRO A 850 33.83 -38.61 -3.31
CA PRO A 850 32.51 -39.03 -2.82
C PRO A 850 31.40 -38.77 -3.85
N ASP A 851 30.52 -39.76 -4.06
CA ASP A 851 29.36 -39.66 -4.95
C ASP A 851 28.16 -39.08 -4.19
N PRO A 852 27.67 -37.87 -4.53
CA PRO A 852 26.57 -37.22 -3.81
C PRO A 852 25.28 -38.04 -3.79
N THR A 853 25.05 -38.89 -4.80
CA THR A 853 23.83 -39.71 -4.90
C THR A 853 23.81 -40.92 -3.96
N LYS A 854 24.94 -41.22 -3.30
CA LYS A 854 25.08 -42.34 -2.36
C LYS A 854 25.17 -41.91 -0.90
N MET A 855 24.92 -40.64 -0.62
CA MET A 855 25.00 -40.10 0.73
C MET A 855 24.03 -40.84 1.67
N ASP A 856 22.81 -41.10 1.20
CA ASP A 856 21.78 -41.81 1.95
C ASP A 856 22.17 -43.26 2.21
N ASP A 857 22.74 -43.94 1.21
CA ASP A 857 23.23 -45.32 1.34
C ASP A 857 24.28 -45.44 2.44
N TYR A 858 25.26 -44.53 2.48
CA TYR A 858 26.33 -44.55 3.49
C TYR A 858 25.85 -44.10 4.88
N PHE A 859 24.89 -43.17 4.96
CA PHE A 859 24.28 -42.81 6.22
C PHE A 859 23.43 -43.95 6.78
N MET A 860 22.66 -44.66 5.94
CA MET A 860 21.91 -45.85 6.33
C MET A 860 22.83 -47.01 6.73
N GLU A 861 23.97 -47.17 6.07
CA GLU A 861 25.00 -48.12 6.47
C GLU A 861 25.59 -47.77 7.85
N TYR A 862 25.81 -46.49 8.14
CA TYR A 862 26.17 -46.01 9.48
C TYR A 862 25.05 -46.25 10.51
N MET A 863 23.79 -45.97 10.18
CA MET A 863 22.65 -46.20 11.07
C MET A 863 22.46 -47.67 11.44
N ALA A 864 22.85 -48.58 10.55
CA ALA A 864 22.91 -50.01 10.82
C ALA A 864 24.08 -50.43 11.73
N THR A 865 25.02 -49.53 12.03
CA THR A 865 26.13 -49.84 12.94
C THR A 865 25.66 -49.96 14.40
N PRO A 866 26.30 -50.82 15.20
CA PRO A 866 26.00 -50.93 16.63
C PRO A 866 26.18 -49.61 17.38
N GLU A 867 27.08 -48.75 16.91
CA GLU A 867 27.37 -47.44 17.51
C GLU A 867 26.20 -46.45 17.31
N ALA A 868 25.66 -46.38 16.09
CA ALA A 868 24.49 -45.54 15.79
C ALA A 868 23.23 -46.03 16.52
N GLN A 869 22.96 -47.35 16.53
CA GLN A 869 21.81 -47.94 17.25
C GLN A 869 21.90 -47.71 18.77
N GLN A 870 23.10 -47.74 19.34
CA GLN A 870 23.30 -47.47 20.76
C GLN A 870 23.05 -45.99 21.10
N LYS A 871 23.53 -45.06 20.27
CA LYS A 871 23.30 -43.62 20.48
C LYS A 871 21.82 -43.26 20.34
N LEU A 872 21.14 -43.83 19.34
CA LEU A 872 19.71 -43.64 19.11
C LEU A 872 18.88 -44.16 20.29
N SER A 873 19.14 -45.38 20.76
CA SER A 873 18.41 -45.97 21.90
C SER A 873 18.64 -45.25 23.23
N GLN A 874 19.83 -44.69 23.47
CA GLN A 874 20.09 -43.84 24.64
C GLN A 874 19.31 -42.53 24.60
N GLY A 875 19.19 -41.91 23.41
CA GLY A 875 18.39 -40.69 23.23
C GLY A 875 16.90 -40.92 23.52
N ILE A 876 16.35 -42.01 22.99
CA ILE A 876 14.92 -42.34 23.12
C ILE A 876 14.54 -42.72 24.57
N ALA A 877 15.44 -43.39 25.30
CA ALA A 877 15.18 -43.82 26.68
C ALA A 877 15.04 -42.65 27.68
N GLY A 878 15.54 -41.45 27.35
CA GLY A 878 15.40 -40.25 28.18
C GLY A 878 14.02 -39.60 28.09
N MET A 879 13.19 -39.99 27.11
CA MET A 879 12.01 -39.24 26.67
C MET A 879 10.65 -39.81 27.17
N VAL A 880 10.60 -40.88 27.98
CA VAL A 880 9.34 -41.57 28.31
C VAL A 880 9.05 -41.67 29.82
N ASP A 881 7.91 -41.12 30.29
CA ASP A 881 7.40 -41.26 31.66
C ASP A 881 6.66 -42.60 31.86
N THR A 882 7.05 -43.36 32.88
CA THR A 882 6.71 -44.79 33.02
C THR A 882 5.43 -45.06 33.82
N GLY A 883 4.78 -44.04 34.40
CA GLY A 883 3.59 -44.21 35.25
C GLY A 883 2.24 -44.27 34.51
N GLY A 884 2.07 -43.50 33.43
CA GLY A 884 0.78 -43.37 32.72
C GLY A 884 0.50 -44.49 31.70
N VAL A 885 1.52 -45.24 31.33
CA VAL A 885 1.45 -46.27 30.27
C VAL A 885 0.72 -47.53 30.76
N GLU A 886 0.86 -47.90 32.04
CA GLU A 886 0.39 -49.18 32.57
C GLU A 886 -1.15 -49.26 32.72
N GLU A 887 -1.80 -48.15 33.11
CA GLU A 887 -3.26 -48.08 33.32
C GLU A 887 -4.06 -48.04 32.00
N LYS A 888 -3.53 -47.33 30.99
CA LYS A 888 -4.16 -47.23 29.66
C LYS A 888 -4.01 -48.51 28.84
N LEU A 889 -2.88 -49.20 28.96
CA LEU A 889 -2.63 -50.47 28.27
C LEU A 889 -3.62 -51.58 28.71
N SER A 890 -3.98 -51.60 30.01
CA SER A 890 -4.95 -52.57 30.54
C SER A 890 -6.36 -52.37 29.95
N THR A 891 -6.76 -51.12 29.74
CA THR A 891 -8.11 -50.77 29.23
C THR A 891 -8.21 -51.06 27.73
N ALA A 892 -7.15 -50.76 26.97
CA ALA A 892 -7.06 -51.05 25.55
C ALA A 892 -7.08 -52.56 25.25
N LEU A 893 -6.36 -53.38 26.04
CA LEU A 893 -6.36 -54.84 25.91
C LEU A 893 -7.74 -55.48 26.16
N GLN A 894 -8.56 -54.86 27.02
CA GLN A 894 -9.89 -55.37 27.34
C GLN A 894 -10.90 -55.09 26.22
N SER A 895 -10.82 -53.91 25.61
CA SER A 895 -11.60 -53.54 24.41
C SER A 895 -11.20 -54.37 23.19
N TYR A 896 -9.89 -54.56 22.99
CA TYR A 896 -9.34 -55.37 21.91
C TYR A 896 -9.86 -56.82 21.92
N MET A 897 -10.00 -57.43 23.09
CA MET A 897 -10.52 -58.80 23.22
C MET A 897 -12.02 -58.93 22.93
N GLN A 898 -12.80 -57.87 23.15
CA GLN A 898 -14.22 -57.83 22.83
C GLN A 898 -14.45 -57.77 21.32
N THR A 899 -13.63 -56.98 20.61
CA THR A 899 -13.70 -56.81 19.15
C THR A 899 -13.26 -58.08 18.40
N ILE A 900 -12.23 -58.79 18.87
CA ILE A 900 -11.78 -60.06 18.26
C ILE A 900 -12.87 -61.14 18.30
N MET A 901 -13.61 -61.26 19.42
CA MET A 901 -14.68 -62.26 19.54
C MET A 901 -15.89 -61.96 18.67
N GLY A 902 -16.14 -60.68 18.35
CA GLY A 902 -17.19 -60.25 17.42
C GLY A 902 -16.85 -60.53 15.96
N SER A 903 -15.63 -60.20 15.52
CA SER A 903 -15.22 -60.33 14.11
C SER A 903 -15.01 -61.78 13.66
N TYR A 904 -14.57 -62.67 14.56
CA TYR A 904 -14.33 -64.10 14.28
C TYR A 904 -15.61 -64.88 13.93
N SER A 905 -16.76 -64.49 14.47
CA SER A 905 -18.04 -65.17 14.22
C SER A 905 -18.62 -64.84 12.84
N GLN A 906 -18.31 -63.65 12.31
CA GLN A 906 -18.97 -63.10 11.13
C GLN A 906 -18.18 -63.42 9.85
N THR A 907 -16.85 -63.40 9.91
CA THR A 907 -15.96 -63.78 8.79
C THR A 907 -15.95 -65.28 8.51
N MET A 908 -16.11 -66.13 9.53
CA MET A 908 -16.19 -67.59 9.33
C MET A 908 -17.51 -68.04 8.69
N ALA A 909 -18.59 -67.26 8.88
CA ALA A 909 -19.87 -67.47 8.20
C ALA A 909 -19.78 -67.02 6.73
N GLN A 910 -19.23 -65.82 6.46
CA GLN A 910 -19.06 -65.29 5.11
C GLN A 910 -18.07 -66.08 4.25
N ALA A 911 -16.94 -66.54 4.79
CA ALA A 911 -15.96 -67.30 3.99
C ALA A 911 -16.50 -68.67 3.49
N ILE A 912 -17.34 -69.32 4.31
CA ILE A 912 -18.01 -70.57 3.92
C ILE A 912 -19.13 -70.27 2.91
N GLU A 913 -19.86 -69.17 3.08
CA GLU A 913 -20.96 -68.77 2.21
C GLU A 913 -20.48 -68.37 0.81
N THR A 914 -19.37 -67.62 0.71
CA THR A 914 -18.80 -67.16 -0.56
C THR A 914 -18.13 -68.29 -1.35
N GLN A 915 -17.48 -69.25 -0.69
CA GLN A 915 -16.79 -70.36 -1.36
C GLN A 915 -17.73 -71.52 -1.74
N VAL A 916 -18.80 -71.73 -0.96
CA VAL A 916 -19.90 -72.61 -1.38
C VAL A 916 -20.67 -71.97 -2.53
N SER A 917 -20.88 -70.65 -2.52
CA SER A 917 -21.56 -69.94 -3.61
C SER A 917 -20.75 -69.93 -4.90
N SER A 918 -19.44 -69.67 -4.87
CA SER A 918 -18.61 -69.67 -6.08
C SER A 918 -18.39 -71.07 -6.67
N ALA A 919 -18.29 -72.11 -5.82
CA ALA A 919 -18.24 -73.50 -6.26
C ALA A 919 -19.60 -73.98 -6.79
N MET A 920 -20.72 -73.50 -6.22
CA MET A 920 -22.05 -73.72 -6.78
C MET A 920 -22.26 -72.96 -8.09
N GLU A 921 -21.74 -71.73 -8.24
CA GLU A 921 -21.85 -70.92 -9.45
C GLU A 921 -21.05 -71.49 -10.61
N GLN A 922 -19.84 -72.03 -10.38
CA GLN A 922 -19.09 -72.71 -11.44
C GLN A 922 -19.69 -74.07 -11.82
N MET A 923 -20.21 -74.82 -10.83
CA MET A 923 -20.91 -76.08 -11.08
C MET A 923 -22.27 -75.85 -11.77
N MET A 924 -23.03 -74.82 -11.36
CA MET A 924 -24.23 -74.36 -12.05
C MET A 924 -23.89 -73.74 -13.39
N GLY A 925 -22.76 -73.07 -13.58
CA GLY A 925 -22.38 -72.46 -14.84
C GLY A 925 -22.16 -73.51 -15.94
N GLN A 926 -21.45 -74.60 -15.64
CA GLN A 926 -21.27 -75.71 -16.60
C GLN A 926 -22.53 -76.57 -16.80
N ILE A 927 -23.35 -76.74 -15.75
CA ILE A 927 -24.66 -77.42 -15.87
C ILE A 927 -25.65 -76.54 -16.64
N SER A 928 -25.66 -75.24 -16.38
CA SER A 928 -26.49 -74.23 -17.05
C SER A 928 -26.12 -74.15 -18.51
N GLN A 929 -24.85 -74.05 -18.90
CA GLN A 929 -24.49 -73.94 -20.32
C GLN A 929 -24.83 -75.18 -21.16
N SER A 930 -24.78 -76.39 -20.58
CA SER A 930 -25.17 -77.65 -21.26
C SER A 930 -26.68 -77.90 -21.25
N MET A 931 -27.36 -77.44 -20.21
CA MET A 931 -28.81 -77.50 -20.09
C MET A 931 -29.48 -76.39 -20.93
N GLU A 932 -28.86 -75.21 -21.04
CA GLU A 932 -29.31 -74.04 -21.79
C GLU A 932 -29.25 -74.28 -23.29
N SER A 933 -28.24 -74.99 -23.81
CA SER A 933 -28.21 -75.38 -25.22
C SER A 933 -29.26 -76.45 -25.57
N SER A 934 -29.48 -77.42 -24.67
CA SER A 934 -30.48 -78.49 -24.85
C SER A 934 -31.92 -77.96 -24.63
N MET A 935 -32.08 -77.00 -23.73
CA MET A 935 -33.33 -76.34 -23.41
C MET A 935 -33.67 -75.25 -24.42
N GLN A 936 -32.69 -74.59 -25.07
CA GLN A 936 -32.92 -73.71 -26.23
C GLN A 936 -33.43 -74.50 -27.44
N GLU A 937 -32.92 -75.71 -27.69
CA GLU A 937 -33.37 -76.55 -28.81
C GLU A 937 -34.77 -77.14 -28.54
N ALA A 938 -35.07 -77.52 -27.29
CA ALA A 938 -36.41 -77.90 -26.85
C ALA A 938 -37.41 -76.72 -26.81
N MET A 939 -36.97 -75.53 -26.34
CA MET A 939 -37.77 -74.29 -26.33
C MET A 939 -38.03 -73.76 -27.73
N SER A 940 -37.11 -73.93 -28.69
CA SER A 940 -37.32 -73.53 -30.08
C SER A 940 -38.43 -74.36 -30.76
N GLN A 941 -38.51 -75.66 -30.46
CA GLN A 941 -39.61 -76.53 -30.94
C GLN A 941 -40.93 -76.32 -30.16
N LEU A 942 -40.86 -76.07 -28.85
CA LEU A 942 -42.03 -75.67 -28.04
C LEU A 942 -42.58 -74.31 -28.45
N SER A 943 -41.71 -73.34 -28.77
CA SER A 943 -42.06 -72.01 -29.25
C SER A 943 -42.74 -72.06 -30.62
N GLY A 944 -42.29 -72.93 -31.53
CA GLY A 944 -42.93 -73.16 -32.82
C GLY A 944 -44.35 -73.74 -32.69
N ASN A 945 -44.56 -74.68 -31.75
CA ASN A 945 -45.86 -75.31 -31.53
C ASN A 945 -46.80 -74.47 -30.60
N MET A 946 -46.26 -73.63 -29.72
CA MET A 946 -47.05 -72.66 -28.93
C MET A 946 -47.53 -71.48 -29.77
N ALA A 947 -46.76 -71.04 -30.77
CA ALA A 947 -47.14 -69.94 -31.66
C ALA A 947 -48.36 -70.26 -32.54
N ASP A 948 -48.61 -71.54 -32.84
CA ASP A 948 -49.77 -72.00 -33.62
C ASP A 948 -51.02 -72.30 -32.74
N ALA A 949 -50.87 -72.42 -31.42
CA ALA A 949 -51.96 -72.72 -30.48
C ALA A 949 -52.58 -71.49 -29.81
N PHE A 950 -51.90 -70.33 -29.86
CA PHE A 950 -52.34 -69.05 -29.33
C PHE A 950 -52.57 -68.05 -30.46
N THR A 951 -53.81 -67.58 -30.61
CA THR A 951 -54.12 -66.48 -31.55
C THR A 951 -54.53 -65.25 -30.77
N ILE A 952 -53.81 -64.15 -31.00
CA ILE A 952 -54.08 -62.85 -30.37
C ILE A 952 -54.74 -61.95 -31.41
N ASN A 953 -55.97 -61.51 -31.14
CA ASN A 953 -56.63 -60.51 -31.96
C ASN A 953 -56.15 -59.12 -31.54
N THR A 954 -55.22 -58.56 -32.32
CA THR A 954 -54.58 -57.26 -32.05
C THR A 954 -55.55 -56.08 -32.07
N GLU A 955 -56.63 -56.12 -32.86
CA GLU A 955 -57.68 -55.07 -32.83
C GLU A 955 -58.55 -55.17 -31.57
N ALA A 956 -58.83 -56.36 -31.06
CA ALA A 956 -59.59 -56.54 -29.82
C ALA A 956 -58.76 -56.14 -28.58
N LEU A 957 -57.47 -56.49 -28.57
CA LEU A 957 -56.54 -56.13 -27.51
C LEU A 957 -56.32 -54.61 -27.43
N GLN A 958 -56.21 -53.93 -28.58
CA GLN A 958 -56.05 -52.47 -28.64
C GLN A 958 -57.28 -51.72 -28.12
N ASN A 959 -58.48 -52.26 -28.32
CA ASN A 959 -59.73 -51.64 -27.84
C ASN A 959 -60.07 -51.98 -26.38
N ALA A 960 -59.38 -52.95 -25.78
CA ALA A 960 -59.65 -53.42 -24.42
C ALA A 960 -58.99 -52.55 -23.33
N PHE A 961 -58.02 -51.70 -23.71
CA PHE A 961 -57.37 -50.75 -22.82
C PHE A 961 -57.68 -49.32 -23.29
N GLN A 962 -58.44 -48.57 -22.51
CA GLN A 962 -58.65 -47.13 -22.72
C GLN A 962 -57.91 -46.34 -21.66
N MET A 963 -56.96 -45.50 -22.07
CA MET A 963 -56.32 -44.54 -21.17
C MET A 963 -57.35 -43.49 -20.76
N ASN A 964 -57.47 -43.25 -19.45
CA ASN A 964 -58.41 -42.27 -18.91
C ASN A 964 -57.83 -40.84 -18.90
N MET A 965 -56.57 -40.70 -19.29
CA MET A 965 -55.79 -39.47 -19.33
C MET A 965 -55.18 -39.30 -20.73
N THR A 966 -54.89 -38.06 -21.14
CA THR A 966 -54.10 -37.82 -22.35
C THR A 966 -52.62 -38.17 -22.14
N GLU A 967 -51.86 -38.29 -23.23
CA GLU A 967 -50.42 -38.52 -23.18
C GLU A 967 -49.69 -37.39 -22.43
N GLU A 968 -50.16 -36.15 -22.61
CA GLU A 968 -49.69 -34.95 -21.90
C GLU A 968 -50.02 -35.01 -20.40
N GLU A 969 -51.27 -35.29 -20.02
CA GLU A 969 -51.70 -35.38 -18.61
C GLU A 969 -50.96 -36.49 -17.85
N LEU A 970 -50.65 -37.61 -18.52
CA LEU A 970 -49.87 -38.70 -17.94
C LEU A 970 -48.39 -38.30 -17.77
N GLY A 971 -47.82 -37.58 -18.74
CA GLY A 971 -46.46 -37.05 -18.68
C GLY A 971 -46.30 -36.07 -17.51
N GLU A 972 -47.22 -35.10 -17.37
CA GLU A 972 -47.26 -34.14 -16.26
C GLU A 972 -47.32 -34.85 -14.89
N LEU A 973 -48.19 -35.86 -14.75
CA LEU A 973 -48.32 -36.63 -13.51
C LEU A 973 -47.06 -37.44 -13.20
N LEU A 974 -46.47 -38.12 -14.19
CA LEU A 974 -45.26 -38.92 -13.98
C LEU A 974 -44.04 -38.05 -13.64
N MET A 975 -43.89 -36.88 -14.29
CA MET A 975 -42.84 -35.91 -13.95
C MET A 975 -42.99 -35.37 -12.53
N SER A 976 -44.22 -35.09 -12.09
CA SER A 976 -44.49 -34.67 -10.71
C SER A 976 -44.08 -35.71 -9.65
N LEU A 977 -44.02 -37.00 -10.03
CA LEU A 977 -43.72 -38.13 -9.14
C LEU A 977 -42.28 -38.66 -9.28
N ALA A 978 -41.61 -38.48 -10.41
CA ALA A 978 -40.36 -39.15 -10.73
C ALA A 978 -39.08 -38.43 -10.22
N TYR A 979 -39.17 -37.21 -9.70
CA TYR A 979 -38.00 -36.33 -9.53
C TYR A 979 -37.75 -35.73 -8.13
N ARG A 980 -38.32 -36.26 -7.04
CA ARG A 980 -38.32 -35.54 -5.74
C ARG A 980 -37.89 -36.36 -4.51
N GLU A 981 -36.84 -37.19 -4.62
CA GLU A 981 -36.28 -37.93 -3.47
C GLU A 981 -35.57 -37.03 -2.42
N ASP A 982 -35.24 -35.77 -2.74
CA ASP A 982 -34.49 -34.83 -1.85
C ASP A 982 -35.22 -33.48 -1.60
N ALA A 983 -36.56 -33.45 -1.63
CA ALA A 983 -37.32 -32.22 -1.38
C ALA A 983 -37.13 -31.71 0.07
N SER A 984 -37.01 -30.39 0.25
CA SER A 984 -36.91 -29.73 1.57
C SER A 984 -37.78 -28.48 1.63
N TYR A 985 -38.13 -28.04 2.84
CA TYR A 985 -38.96 -26.85 3.04
C TYR A 985 -38.34 -25.60 2.40
N ASP A 986 -37.07 -25.33 2.70
CA ASP A 986 -36.35 -24.18 2.17
C ASP A 986 -36.12 -24.30 0.67
N GLY A 987 -35.81 -25.52 0.18
CA GLY A 987 -35.67 -25.80 -1.25
C GLY A 987 -36.96 -25.55 -2.04
N ASN A 988 -38.11 -25.97 -1.52
CA ASN A 988 -39.41 -25.70 -2.13
C ASN A 988 -39.70 -24.20 -2.19
N LEU A 989 -39.43 -23.46 -1.11
CA LEU A 989 -39.64 -22.01 -1.09
C LEU A 989 -38.74 -21.29 -2.12
N GLN A 990 -37.47 -21.71 -2.23
CA GLN A 990 -36.55 -21.16 -3.21
C GLN A 990 -36.96 -21.50 -4.66
N GLU A 991 -37.44 -22.72 -4.92
CA GLU A 991 -37.99 -23.15 -6.22
C GLU A 991 -39.19 -22.27 -6.63
N LEU A 992 -40.05 -21.94 -5.67
CA LEU A 992 -41.23 -21.08 -5.88
C LEU A 992 -40.90 -19.58 -5.97
N GLY A 993 -39.64 -19.19 -5.76
CA GLY A 993 -39.19 -17.79 -5.81
C GLY A 993 -39.50 -16.98 -4.54
N TYR A 994 -39.78 -17.64 -3.41
CA TYR A 994 -39.89 -16.98 -2.10
C TYR A 994 -38.51 -16.55 -1.60
N VAL A 995 -38.46 -15.38 -0.95
CA VAL A 995 -37.24 -14.80 -0.40
C VAL A 995 -37.52 -14.27 1.00
N ASP A 996 -36.70 -14.67 1.97
CA ASP A 996 -36.70 -14.03 3.28
C ASP A 996 -35.76 -12.82 3.28
N PHE A 997 -36.32 -11.61 3.28
CA PHE A 997 -35.52 -10.38 3.34
C PHE A 997 -34.77 -10.19 4.67
N GLY A 998 -35.07 -10.97 5.71
CA GLY A 998 -34.27 -11.03 6.94
C GLY A 998 -32.92 -11.73 6.74
N GLN A 999 -32.86 -12.69 5.81
CA GLN A 999 -31.69 -13.55 5.57
C GLN A 999 -31.13 -13.30 4.16
N PRO A 1000 -30.19 -12.35 3.99
CA PRO A 1000 -29.55 -12.13 2.69
C PRO A 1000 -28.64 -13.31 2.32
N ASN A 1001 -28.45 -13.55 1.01
CA ASN A 1001 -27.49 -14.52 0.50
C ASN A 1001 -26.07 -13.92 0.41
N GLU A 1002 -25.96 -12.61 0.21
CA GLU A 1002 -24.70 -11.89 0.18
C GLU A 1002 -24.85 -10.48 0.79
N ILE A 1003 -23.84 -10.04 1.53
CA ILE A 1003 -23.66 -8.66 1.98
C ILE A 1003 -22.42 -8.09 1.28
N SER A 1004 -22.63 -7.06 0.46
CA SER A 1004 -21.59 -6.29 -0.21
C SER A 1004 -21.38 -4.95 0.50
N ILE A 1005 -20.20 -4.75 1.09
CA ILE A 1005 -19.83 -3.53 1.80
C ILE A 1005 -18.89 -2.72 0.92
N TYR A 1006 -19.25 -1.48 0.62
CA TYR A 1006 -18.46 -0.56 -0.21
C TYR A 1006 -17.74 0.47 0.67
N PRO A 1007 -16.44 0.31 0.96
CA PRO A 1007 -15.71 1.29 1.75
C PRO A 1007 -15.51 2.59 0.97
N SER A 1008 -15.46 3.73 1.67
CA SER A 1008 -15.30 5.03 1.00
C SER A 1008 -13.89 5.26 0.43
N ASP A 1009 -12.87 4.70 1.07
CA ASP A 1009 -11.45 4.81 0.71
C ASP A 1009 -10.65 3.67 1.39
N PHE A 1010 -9.35 3.54 1.09
CA PHE A 1010 -8.55 2.44 1.66
C PHE A 1010 -8.32 2.55 3.19
N GLU A 1011 -8.27 3.75 3.76
CA GLU A 1011 -8.16 3.94 5.22
C GLU A 1011 -9.49 3.54 5.89
N SER A 1012 -10.61 3.95 5.31
CA SER A 1012 -11.95 3.57 5.73
C SER A 1012 -12.16 2.07 5.65
N LYS A 1013 -11.63 1.41 4.61
CA LYS A 1013 -11.63 -0.05 4.48
C LYS A 1013 -10.92 -0.75 5.65
N GLU A 1014 -9.74 -0.28 6.07
CA GLU A 1014 -9.09 -0.87 7.26
C GLU A 1014 -9.97 -0.77 8.50
N GLN A 1015 -10.73 0.32 8.66
CA GLN A 1015 -11.66 0.46 9.78
C GLN A 1015 -12.84 -0.52 9.65
N VAL A 1016 -13.38 -0.72 8.45
CA VAL A 1016 -14.40 -1.73 8.17
C VAL A 1016 -13.90 -3.12 8.56
N LEU A 1017 -12.68 -3.49 8.12
CA LEU A 1017 -12.07 -4.78 8.48
C LEU A 1017 -11.94 -4.93 10.00
N ARG A 1018 -11.46 -3.89 10.72
CA ARG A 1018 -11.41 -3.91 12.19
C ARG A 1018 -12.78 -4.09 12.84
N ILE A 1019 -13.84 -3.52 12.27
CA ILE A 1019 -15.21 -3.68 12.79
C ILE A 1019 -15.69 -5.12 12.60
N LEU A 1020 -15.41 -5.74 11.45
CA LEU A 1020 -15.75 -7.14 11.17
C LEU A 1020 -14.91 -8.11 12.03
N ASP A 1021 -13.61 -7.87 12.17
CA ASP A 1021 -12.74 -8.67 13.04
C ASP A 1021 -13.18 -8.55 14.51
N SER A 1022 -13.54 -7.35 14.97
CA SER A 1022 -14.09 -7.15 16.32
C SER A 1022 -15.44 -7.86 16.53
N TYR A 1023 -16.24 -7.98 15.47
CA TYR A 1023 -17.47 -8.78 15.49
C TYR A 1023 -17.14 -10.27 15.66
N ASN A 1024 -16.20 -10.79 14.89
CA ASN A 1024 -15.72 -12.18 15.00
C ASN A 1024 -15.15 -12.48 16.38
N GLU A 1025 -14.23 -11.64 16.90
CA GLU A 1025 -13.66 -11.79 18.24
C GLU A 1025 -14.76 -11.84 19.32
N ARG A 1026 -15.80 -11.00 19.19
CA ARG A 1026 -16.94 -11.00 20.13
C ARG A 1026 -17.75 -12.28 20.04
N MET A 1027 -17.99 -12.82 18.84
CA MET A 1027 -18.73 -14.07 18.67
C MET A 1027 -17.96 -15.27 19.22
N GLU A 1028 -16.64 -15.30 19.03
CA GLU A 1028 -15.74 -16.29 19.63
C GLU A 1028 -15.75 -16.20 21.17
N GLU A 1029 -15.66 -14.99 21.76
CA GLU A 1029 -15.71 -14.79 23.21
C GLU A 1029 -17.05 -15.22 23.82
N GLU A 1030 -18.16 -15.04 23.08
CA GLU A 1030 -19.51 -15.47 23.48
C GLU A 1030 -19.77 -16.97 23.24
N GLY A 1031 -18.84 -17.69 22.61
CA GLY A 1031 -18.96 -19.11 22.28
C GLY A 1031 -19.95 -19.42 21.16
N LYS A 1032 -20.19 -18.45 20.27
CA LYS A 1032 -21.06 -18.57 19.09
C LYS A 1032 -20.21 -18.76 17.83
N GLU A 1033 -19.53 -19.91 17.74
CA GLU A 1033 -18.65 -20.22 16.60
C GLU A 1033 -19.39 -20.17 15.26
N ASP A 1034 -20.68 -20.52 15.26
CA ASP A 1034 -21.58 -20.51 14.10
C ASP A 1034 -21.87 -19.09 13.54
N GLN A 1035 -21.56 -18.04 14.30
CA GLN A 1035 -21.75 -16.63 13.89
C GLN A 1035 -20.46 -15.96 13.45
N VAL A 1036 -19.33 -16.67 13.44
CA VAL A 1036 -18.05 -16.15 12.95
C VAL A 1036 -18.10 -16.12 11.42
N ILE A 1037 -17.81 -14.95 10.86
CA ILE A 1037 -17.94 -14.71 9.43
C ILE A 1037 -16.59 -14.77 8.70
N THR A 1038 -16.62 -15.25 7.46
CA THR A 1038 -15.51 -15.22 6.50
C THR A 1038 -15.86 -14.30 5.34
N TYR A 1039 -14.95 -13.40 4.99
CA TYR A 1039 -15.14 -12.40 3.93
C TYR A 1039 -14.02 -12.45 2.89
N THR A 1040 -14.30 -11.97 1.67
CA THR A 1040 -13.33 -11.92 0.57
C THR A 1040 -12.85 -10.49 0.32
N ASP A 1041 -11.52 -10.29 0.31
CA ASP A 1041 -10.89 -9.00 0.00
C ASP A 1041 -9.86 -9.12 -1.16
N ILE A 1042 -10.35 -8.96 -2.39
CA ILE A 1042 -9.52 -9.01 -3.60
C ILE A 1042 -8.61 -7.77 -3.70
N VAL A 1043 -9.12 -6.58 -3.38
CA VAL A 1043 -8.38 -5.32 -3.57
C VAL A 1043 -7.27 -5.15 -2.55
N GLY A 1044 -7.50 -5.54 -1.28
CA GLY A 1044 -6.56 -5.28 -0.19
C GLY A 1044 -5.22 -5.99 -0.37
N THR A 1045 -5.25 -7.17 -1.00
CA THR A 1045 -4.04 -7.93 -1.33
C THR A 1045 -3.23 -7.27 -2.46
N MET A 1046 -3.88 -6.64 -3.44
CA MET A 1046 -3.19 -5.96 -4.55
C MET A 1046 -2.73 -4.54 -4.19
N THR A 1047 -3.50 -3.80 -3.42
CA THR A 1047 -3.31 -2.35 -3.21
C THR A 1047 -2.40 -1.98 -2.05
N SER A 1048 -2.30 -2.81 -1.00
CA SER A 1048 -1.38 -2.56 0.13
C SER A 1048 0.07 -2.38 -0.32
N SER A 1049 0.52 -3.20 -1.29
CA SER A 1049 1.85 -3.09 -1.89
C SER A 1049 2.08 -1.79 -2.67
N VAL A 1050 1.04 -1.24 -3.31
CA VAL A 1050 1.12 0.01 -4.07
C VAL A 1050 1.28 1.20 -3.12
N THR A 1051 0.48 1.25 -2.05
CA THR A 1051 0.55 2.30 -1.03
C THR A 1051 1.92 2.31 -0.34
N ASP A 1052 2.44 1.15 0.04
CA ASP A 1052 3.76 1.02 0.67
C ASP A 1052 4.90 1.57 -0.20
N ILE A 1053 4.88 1.29 -1.51
CA ILE A 1053 5.89 1.80 -2.46
C ILE A 1053 5.84 3.33 -2.52
N ILE A 1054 4.63 3.89 -2.56
CA ILE A 1054 4.42 5.34 -2.65
C ILE A 1054 4.88 6.05 -1.37
N ASP A 1055 4.61 5.46 -0.21
CA ASP A 1055 5.09 5.95 1.08
C ASP A 1055 6.62 5.97 1.15
N ILE A 1056 7.28 4.90 0.71
CA ILE A 1056 8.76 4.84 0.64
C ILE A 1056 9.30 5.97 -0.24
N ILE A 1057 8.72 6.18 -1.43
CA ILE A 1057 9.13 7.28 -2.34
C ILE A 1057 8.93 8.63 -1.67
N SER A 1058 7.79 8.83 -1.00
CA SER A 1058 7.47 10.06 -0.28
C SER A 1058 8.48 10.36 0.84
N TYR A 1059 8.84 9.36 1.65
CA TYR A 1059 9.85 9.52 2.69
C TYR A 1059 11.24 9.85 2.13
N VAL A 1060 11.64 9.22 1.03
CA VAL A 1060 12.91 9.52 0.35
C VAL A 1060 12.93 10.98 -0.14
N LEU A 1061 11.86 11.45 -0.77
CA LEU A 1061 11.74 12.84 -1.23
C LEU A 1061 11.78 13.84 -0.07
N ILE A 1062 11.10 13.55 1.04
CA ILE A 1062 11.14 14.37 2.27
C ILE A 1062 12.57 14.42 2.83
N ALA A 1063 13.33 13.32 2.81
CA ALA A 1063 14.71 13.29 3.26
C ALA A 1063 15.63 14.20 2.42
N PHE A 1064 15.50 14.19 1.09
CA PHE A 1064 16.25 15.09 0.20
C PHE A 1064 15.95 16.57 0.46
N VAL A 1065 14.68 16.87 0.75
CA VAL A 1065 14.22 18.19 1.13
C VAL A 1065 14.85 18.65 2.46
N ALA A 1066 14.89 17.76 3.45
CA ALA A 1066 15.51 18.06 4.74
C ALA A 1066 17.00 18.43 4.58
N ILE A 1067 17.73 17.69 3.75
CA ILE A 1067 19.14 18.00 3.43
C ILE A 1067 19.25 19.38 2.74
N SER A 1068 18.39 19.64 1.76
CA SER A 1068 18.38 20.91 1.01
C SER A 1068 18.09 22.12 1.93
N LEU A 1069 17.22 21.93 2.93
CA LEU A 1069 16.93 22.94 3.96
C LEU A 1069 18.14 23.24 4.84
N VAL A 1070 18.86 22.20 5.28
CA VAL A 1070 20.08 22.35 6.10
C VAL A 1070 21.13 23.15 5.34
N VAL A 1071 21.38 22.79 4.07
CA VAL A 1071 22.33 23.51 3.20
C VAL A 1071 21.91 24.97 3.02
N SER A 1072 20.62 25.22 2.79
CA SER A 1072 20.07 26.58 2.66
C SER A 1072 20.29 27.40 3.94
N SER A 1073 20.04 26.83 5.12
CA SER A 1073 20.24 27.47 6.43
C SER A 1073 21.70 27.85 6.69
N ILE A 1074 22.64 26.93 6.39
CA ILE A 1074 24.09 27.19 6.53
C ILE A 1074 24.51 28.33 5.60
N MET A 1075 24.05 28.31 4.34
CA MET A 1075 24.38 29.34 3.35
C MET A 1075 23.88 30.72 3.78
N ILE A 1076 22.65 30.82 4.31
CA ILE A 1076 22.11 32.06 4.89
C ILE A 1076 22.98 32.53 6.06
N GLY A 1077 23.39 31.63 6.95
CA GLY A 1077 24.27 31.95 8.09
C GLY A 1077 25.61 32.54 7.65
N VAL A 1078 26.28 31.92 6.68
CA VAL A 1078 27.57 32.38 6.12
C VAL A 1078 27.41 33.75 5.47
N ILE A 1079 26.39 33.94 4.64
CA ILE A 1079 26.15 35.21 3.95
C ILE A 1079 25.85 36.33 4.95
N THR A 1080 25.03 36.04 5.97
CA THR A 1080 24.71 37.00 7.04
C THR A 1080 25.97 37.37 7.83
N TYR A 1081 26.85 36.40 8.10
CA TYR A 1081 28.15 36.65 8.74
C TYR A 1081 29.06 37.55 7.93
N ILE A 1082 29.16 37.34 6.61
CA ILE A 1082 29.91 38.22 5.71
C ILE A 1082 29.31 39.64 5.72
N SER A 1083 27.97 39.77 5.76
CA SER A 1083 27.27 41.08 5.79
C SER A 1083 27.64 41.87 7.05
N VAL A 1084 27.74 41.18 8.18
CA VAL A 1084 28.19 41.74 9.45
C VAL A 1084 29.64 42.23 9.37
N LEU A 1085 30.55 41.43 8.79
CA LEU A 1085 31.97 41.77 8.71
C LEU A 1085 32.23 43.01 7.85
N GLU A 1086 31.56 43.12 6.70
CA GLU A 1086 31.66 44.28 5.81
C GLU A 1086 31.19 45.59 6.47
N ARG A 1087 30.38 45.50 7.53
CA ARG A 1087 29.75 46.65 8.21
C ARG A 1087 30.29 46.90 9.60
N LYS A 1088 31.46 46.33 9.93
CA LYS A 1088 32.07 46.47 11.27
C LYS A 1088 32.25 47.94 11.69
N LYS A 1089 32.69 48.81 10.77
CA LYS A 1089 32.86 50.25 11.03
C LYS A 1089 31.53 50.97 11.30
N GLU A 1090 30.47 50.63 10.58
CA GLU A 1090 29.12 51.19 10.80
C GLU A 1090 28.56 50.78 12.16
N ILE A 1091 28.76 49.52 12.55
CA ILE A 1091 28.41 49.01 13.88
C ILE A 1091 29.17 49.80 14.96
N GLY A 1092 30.46 50.05 14.76
CA GLY A 1092 31.29 50.86 15.65
C GLY A 1092 30.74 52.27 15.85
N ILE A 1093 30.34 52.93 14.77
CA ILE A 1093 29.73 54.28 14.79
C ILE A 1093 28.41 54.27 15.57
N LEU A 1094 27.51 53.33 15.29
CA LEU A 1094 26.22 53.20 15.98
C LEU A 1094 26.41 52.95 17.48
N ARG A 1095 27.32 52.04 17.85
CA ARG A 1095 27.65 51.74 19.26
C ARG A 1095 28.23 52.96 19.97
N ALA A 1096 29.07 53.74 19.29
CA ALA A 1096 29.68 54.94 19.85
C ALA A 1096 28.68 56.08 20.11
N ILE A 1097 27.65 56.21 19.27
CA ILE A 1097 26.53 57.16 19.44
C ILE A 1097 25.50 56.66 20.48
N GLY A 1098 25.73 55.48 21.09
CA GLY A 1098 24.91 54.95 22.17
C GLY A 1098 23.81 53.97 21.74
N ALA A 1099 23.95 53.32 20.57
CA ALA A 1099 23.12 52.17 20.23
C ALA A 1099 23.41 50.99 21.17
N SER A 1100 22.36 50.40 21.73
CA SER A 1100 22.50 49.18 22.52
C SER A 1100 22.84 47.97 21.66
N LYS A 1101 23.41 46.91 22.27
CA LYS A 1101 23.65 45.64 21.58
C LYS A 1101 22.37 45.08 20.95
N ARG A 1102 21.23 45.25 21.62
CA ARG A 1102 19.92 44.85 21.12
C ARG A 1102 19.50 45.66 19.90
N ASN A 1103 19.72 46.99 19.91
CA ASN A 1103 19.38 47.85 18.77
C ASN A 1103 20.22 47.46 17.53
N VAL A 1104 21.51 47.16 17.71
CA VAL A 1104 22.38 46.71 16.62
C VAL A 1104 21.93 45.34 16.09
N SER A 1105 21.68 44.37 16.96
CA SER A 1105 21.20 43.04 16.57
C SER A 1105 19.83 43.09 15.87
N GLN A 1106 18.93 43.98 16.28
CA GLN A 1106 17.61 44.17 15.64
C GLN A 1106 17.71 44.63 14.18
N VAL A 1107 18.71 45.43 13.82
CA VAL A 1107 18.94 45.83 12.41
C VAL A 1107 19.29 44.61 11.57
N PHE A 1108 20.19 43.75 12.04
CA PHE A 1108 20.56 42.53 11.32
C PHE A 1108 19.42 41.49 11.32
N ASN A 1109 18.69 41.34 12.41
CA ASN A 1109 17.53 40.43 12.46
C ASN A 1109 16.39 40.92 11.54
N ALA A 1110 16.25 42.23 11.36
CA ALA A 1110 15.31 42.78 10.40
C ALA A 1110 15.79 42.58 8.95
N GLU A 1111 17.11 42.55 8.70
CA GLU A 1111 17.68 42.19 7.40
C GLU A 1111 17.36 40.73 7.05
N THR A 1112 17.56 39.80 8.00
CA THR A 1112 17.27 38.38 7.83
C THR A 1112 15.77 38.12 7.66
N PHE A 1113 14.91 38.87 8.35
CA PHE A 1113 13.46 38.82 8.14
C PHE A 1113 13.07 39.17 6.70
N ILE A 1114 13.59 40.27 6.15
CA ILE A 1114 13.29 40.70 4.78
C ILE A 1114 13.79 39.67 3.77
N ILE A 1115 15.01 39.14 3.97
CA ILE A 1115 15.58 38.10 3.10
C ILE A 1115 14.70 36.85 3.14
N GLY A 1116 14.27 36.39 4.31
CA GLY A 1116 13.41 35.20 4.44
C GLY A 1116 12.05 35.40 3.77
N LEU A 1117 11.45 36.58 3.92
CA LEU A 1117 10.19 36.90 3.24
C LEU A 1117 10.37 36.92 1.71
N CYS A 1118 11.46 37.51 1.21
CA CYS A 1118 11.77 37.49 -0.21
C CYS A 1118 12.06 36.07 -0.73
N SER A 1119 12.79 35.25 0.03
CA SER A 1119 13.07 33.84 -0.29
C SER A 1119 11.80 33.00 -0.34
N GLY A 1120 10.90 33.13 0.65
CA GLY A 1120 9.61 32.43 0.64
C GLY A 1120 8.76 32.81 -0.57
N LEU A 1121 8.57 34.12 -0.81
CA LEU A 1121 7.79 34.60 -1.95
C LEU A 1121 8.39 34.20 -3.30
N LEU A 1122 9.71 34.29 -3.45
CA LEU A 1122 10.40 33.83 -4.66
C LEU A 1122 10.30 32.32 -4.83
N GLY A 1123 10.39 31.56 -3.74
CA GLY A 1123 10.30 30.10 -3.77
C GLY A 1123 8.94 29.65 -4.28
N ILE A 1124 7.85 30.12 -3.65
CA ILE A 1124 6.48 29.82 -4.08
C ILE A 1124 6.23 30.30 -5.51
N GLY A 1125 6.63 31.53 -5.85
CA GLY A 1125 6.44 32.06 -7.20
C GLY A 1125 7.18 31.25 -8.27
N LEU A 1126 8.39 30.77 -7.98
CA LEU A 1126 9.15 29.91 -8.90
C LEU A 1126 8.56 28.51 -8.98
N THR A 1127 8.10 27.93 -7.88
CA THR A 1127 7.40 26.64 -7.88
C THR A 1127 6.15 26.69 -8.74
N LEU A 1128 5.29 27.70 -8.57
CA LEU A 1128 4.10 27.87 -9.42
C LEU A 1128 4.44 28.01 -10.90
N LEU A 1129 5.59 28.63 -11.23
CA LEU A 1129 6.08 28.72 -12.60
C LEU A 1129 6.57 27.35 -13.10
N LEU A 1130 7.29 26.59 -12.27
CA LEU A 1130 7.78 25.23 -12.58
C LEU A 1130 6.64 24.21 -12.72
N MET A 1131 5.49 24.42 -12.07
CA MET A 1131 4.32 23.55 -12.22
C MET A 1131 3.75 23.57 -13.64
N ILE A 1132 3.92 24.66 -14.41
CA ILE A 1132 3.40 24.73 -15.79
C ILE A 1132 4.08 23.69 -16.69
N PRO A 1133 5.41 23.70 -16.89
CA PRO A 1133 6.09 22.64 -17.63
C PRO A 1133 6.09 21.31 -16.88
N GLY A 1134 6.00 21.33 -15.55
CA GLY A 1134 5.91 20.12 -14.71
C GLY A 1134 4.65 19.31 -15.01
N ASN A 1135 3.47 19.93 -14.96
CA ASN A 1135 2.21 19.27 -15.28
C ASN A 1135 2.14 18.83 -16.75
N ALA A 1136 2.67 19.65 -17.67
CA ALA A 1136 2.77 19.23 -19.08
C ALA A 1136 3.63 17.97 -19.27
N LEU A 1137 4.72 17.83 -18.51
CA LEU A 1137 5.56 16.63 -18.53
C LEU A 1137 4.84 15.44 -17.87
N ILE A 1138 4.14 15.67 -16.76
CA ILE A 1138 3.34 14.64 -16.08
C ILE A 1138 2.29 14.09 -17.05
N HIS A 1139 1.52 14.95 -17.72
CA HIS A 1139 0.51 14.52 -18.69
C HIS A 1139 1.11 13.75 -19.87
N GLN A 1140 2.31 14.14 -20.34
CA GLN A 1140 2.98 13.43 -21.43
C GLN A 1140 3.50 12.05 -21.01
N LEU A 1141 3.97 11.90 -19.77
CA LEU A 1141 4.53 10.63 -19.26
C LEU A 1141 3.44 9.68 -18.77
N ALA A 1142 2.41 10.21 -18.12
CA ALA A 1142 1.29 9.45 -17.59
C ALA A 1142 0.28 9.06 -18.68
N GLY A 1143 0.21 9.82 -19.79
CA GLY A 1143 -0.79 9.60 -20.83
C GLY A 1143 -2.20 10.04 -20.43
N THR A 1144 -2.38 10.60 -19.24
CA THR A 1144 -3.67 11.04 -18.68
C THR A 1144 -3.58 12.50 -18.18
N THR A 1145 -4.73 13.17 -18.03
CA THR A 1145 -4.82 14.55 -17.52
C THR A 1145 -5.16 14.66 -16.03
N ASP A 1146 -5.39 13.52 -15.39
CA ASP A 1146 -6.03 13.46 -14.07
C ASP A 1146 -5.01 13.76 -12.95
N ILE A 1147 -3.73 13.48 -13.20
CA ILE A 1147 -2.65 13.81 -12.28
C ILE A 1147 -2.17 15.25 -12.50
N ASN A 1148 -2.51 16.13 -11.56
CA ASN A 1148 -2.07 17.52 -11.58
C ASN A 1148 -1.31 17.90 -10.31
N ALA A 1149 -0.05 18.31 -10.43
CA ALA A 1149 0.67 18.87 -9.29
C ALA A 1149 0.10 20.26 -8.96
N ILE A 1150 -0.49 20.38 -7.77
CA ILE A 1150 -1.18 21.58 -7.29
C ILE A 1150 -0.66 21.91 -5.91
N LEU A 1151 -0.20 23.14 -5.72
CA LEU A 1151 0.22 23.62 -4.41
C LEU A 1151 -0.96 24.27 -3.68
N PRO A 1152 -1.45 23.71 -2.55
CA PRO A 1152 -2.50 24.34 -1.77
C PRO A 1152 -2.09 25.72 -1.27
N VAL A 1153 -3.03 26.67 -1.29
CA VAL A 1153 -2.78 28.06 -0.87
C VAL A 1153 -2.35 28.12 0.60
N GLU A 1154 -2.94 27.27 1.44
CA GLU A 1154 -2.59 27.18 2.86
C GLU A 1154 -1.13 26.74 3.07
N SER A 1155 -0.73 25.66 2.39
CA SER A 1155 0.65 25.16 2.39
C SER A 1155 1.64 26.22 1.89
N ALA A 1156 1.29 26.98 0.84
CA ALA A 1156 2.12 28.07 0.34
C ALA A 1156 2.36 29.17 1.40
N VAL A 1157 1.32 29.54 2.16
CA VAL A 1157 1.43 30.54 3.24
C VAL A 1157 2.30 30.01 4.38
N ILE A 1158 2.10 28.75 4.77
CA ILE A 1158 2.88 28.08 5.82
C ILE A 1158 4.37 28.05 5.44
N LEU A 1159 4.70 27.71 4.18
CA LEU A 1159 6.08 27.67 3.70
C LEU A 1159 6.76 29.04 3.68
N ILE A 1160 6.03 30.12 3.37
CA ILE A 1160 6.57 31.48 3.47
C ILE A 1160 6.90 31.84 4.93
N LEU A 1161 5.99 31.53 5.86
CA LEU A 1161 6.24 31.76 7.28
C LEU A 1161 7.42 30.94 7.80
N PHE A 1162 7.49 29.67 7.39
CA PHE A 1162 8.59 28.77 7.72
C PHE A 1162 9.93 29.31 7.21
N SER A 1163 9.98 29.80 5.96
CA SER A 1163 11.16 30.44 5.38
C SER A 1163 11.65 31.63 6.22
N VAL A 1164 10.74 32.50 6.66
CA VAL A 1164 11.07 33.64 7.53
C VAL A 1164 11.68 33.17 8.86
N VAL A 1165 11.06 32.18 9.51
CA VAL A 1165 11.55 31.63 10.79
C VAL A 1165 12.94 31.03 10.64
N LEU A 1166 13.14 30.17 9.64
CA LEU A 1166 14.43 29.51 9.37
C LEU A 1166 15.53 30.53 9.08
N THR A 1167 15.24 31.55 8.28
CA THR A 1167 16.20 32.62 7.94
C THR A 1167 16.57 33.46 9.17
N ILE A 1168 15.61 33.75 10.05
CA ILE A 1168 15.89 34.43 11.32
C ILE A 1168 16.80 33.57 12.19
N LEU A 1169 16.48 32.29 12.37
CA LEU A 1169 17.28 31.37 13.19
C LEU A 1169 18.73 31.29 12.71
N GLY A 1170 18.96 31.12 11.41
CA GLY A 1170 20.31 31.14 10.81
C GLY A 1170 21.03 32.48 10.99
N GLY A 1171 20.28 33.58 11.07
CA GLY A 1171 20.79 34.95 11.26
C GLY A 1171 21.09 35.36 12.71
N LEU A 1172 20.53 34.66 13.71
CA LEU A 1172 20.63 35.04 15.13
C LEU A 1172 22.08 35.02 15.64
N ILE A 1173 22.85 33.97 15.30
CA ILE A 1173 24.22 33.79 15.79
C ILE A 1173 25.16 34.88 15.24
N PRO A 1174 25.23 35.12 13.91
CA PRO A 1174 26.04 36.21 13.36
C PRO A 1174 25.63 37.59 13.88
N SER A 1175 24.33 37.86 13.97
CA SER A 1175 23.77 39.12 14.47
C SER A 1175 24.16 39.40 15.93
N SER A 1176 24.10 38.38 16.79
CA SER A 1176 24.52 38.47 18.19
C SER A 1176 26.03 38.71 18.31
N LYS A 1177 26.84 38.03 17.50
CA LYS A 1177 28.30 38.21 17.46
C LYS A 1177 28.67 39.62 16.96
N ALA A 1178 27.96 40.14 15.95
CA ALA A 1178 28.10 41.50 15.42
C ALA A 1178 27.94 42.57 16.52
N ALA A 1179 26.88 42.43 17.31
CA ALA A 1179 26.51 43.39 18.35
C ALA A 1179 27.50 43.43 19.52
N LYS A 1180 28.30 42.37 19.72
CA LYS A 1180 29.31 42.27 20.79
C LYS A 1180 30.66 42.88 20.42
N ASN A 1181 30.85 43.34 19.18
CA ASN A 1181 32.10 43.99 18.77
C ASN A 1181 32.38 45.27 19.57
N ASP A 1182 33.64 45.44 19.98
CA ASP A 1182 34.11 46.62 20.70
C ASP A 1182 34.10 47.86 19.77
N PRO A 1183 33.43 48.97 20.15
CA PRO A 1183 33.35 50.17 19.31
C PRO A 1183 34.72 50.80 19.05
N VAL A 1184 35.65 50.77 20.00
CA VAL A 1184 36.99 51.36 19.82
C VAL A 1184 37.78 50.54 18.81
N MET A 1185 37.73 49.21 18.91
CA MET A 1185 38.39 48.34 17.93
C MET A 1185 37.73 48.44 16.55
N ALA A 1186 36.40 48.55 16.47
CA ALA A 1186 35.68 48.72 15.22
C ALA A 1186 35.98 50.04 14.50
N LEU A 1187 36.35 51.09 15.24
CA LEU A 1187 36.69 52.41 14.70
C LEU A 1187 38.19 52.59 14.41
N ARG A 1188 39.07 51.73 14.96
CA ARG A 1188 40.53 51.75 14.74
C ARG A 1188 41.00 50.95 13.52
N VAL A 1189 40.19 50.02 13.02
CA VAL A 1189 40.55 49.20 11.86
C VAL A 1189 40.34 50.02 10.59
N GLU A 1190 41.44 50.29 9.87
CA GLU A 1190 41.43 50.59 8.43
C GLU A 1190 41.57 49.29 7.64
#